data_AF-A0A925PIT1-F1
#
_entry.id   AF-A0A925PIT1-F1
#
_cell.length_a   1.000
_cell.length_b   1.000
_cell.length_c   1.000
_cell.angle_alpha   90.00
_cell.angle_beta   90.00
_cell.angle_gamma   90.00
#
_symmetry.space_group_name_H-M   'P 1'
#
loop_
_entity.id
_entity.type
_entity.pdbx_description
1 polymer ?
#
loop_
_entity_poly.entity_id
_entity_poly.type
_entity_poly.pdbx_seq_one_letter_code
_entity_poly.pdbx_strand_id
1 'polypeptide(L)'
;MKEKFITHDSQNSFFRSPFGAVCCNEELLLRLQVQGSDGPDTVIVRLWHDARGEEKLVMKLKQDPGDNLIYEVKLNAPQEPGVVWYYFIIIIQDRIYYYGNQTDKLGGKGQLYETIPPNYQITVYKEGAVTPNWFKEGIIYQIFPDRFYNGTGQILHPKKDSVLHGHWDNHPYYIRDADTGRIVAYDFFGGNLQGVIEKLPYLKELGISVIYFNPIVDSPSNHRYDTGDYKTVDAMLGDNQVFAQLCAQGKKYGISVILDGVFSHTGSDSIYFNREGNYPEVGAYQSKESPYYKWYRFDEHPDVYEAWWGIDTLPNVEENEPSYIDFIIEGKDSVIKHWMELGAKGWRLDVADEMPDSFIKKIYKTMKETDKDSVLIGEVWEDASNKESYGKLRHYLQGEEMDGVMNYPFRKIALDFMLGVIDANAVHRALMSLAENYPSHNFYAMMNLIGSHDVPRVLTLLGEAPPGESLTVAQQARYRLPQEKRQLAIARLKMLVLWQMTFPGVPSVYYGDEAGVEGYRDPYNRSTYPWGQENIELLEWHKQLIALRNQYDVFKTGKWISLPAHEQVYAYVRTITDRQDVFGQNKQDNTAIVLFNRSTEPLTVKLPVRTWCYGIMLDLLNDNQQIPITNGILTVCLQPLEGKVLLHLRKNVFPRQAGVLMHPTSLPSNFGIGDLGKEAYDFVDFLHASKQTLWQMLPLNPVGYGHSPYQCLSAFAGSHVLISLNKLVGAGLLPESVAENYPIFDADQVEFDKVKEYKEDFLRLAFTNFAKQEMTAGYKIFVVENDFWLTDYALFMALKRNFNEQAWNLWPKEIASRQKESLENYQLLLADEIAYHKFLQFEFASQWSELKQYAEKSSIKIIGDIPIFVAHDSSDVWSNQQLFSLDETGSPLTVAGVPPDYFSVTGQLWGNPHYKWEEMAKNDYHWWRQRLEVLLKLVDIVRVDHFRGFEAFWEVSAKAETAINGRWVKGPGAQFFTVLQKHLGSLPFIVEDLGFITPEVDDLKRQFYFPGTKVLQFSFCYAGSGCYATFSCETNSVLYTGTHDNDTIKGWYDKLLIAEPELAACIQRCLQRELGTDDDAFEPIFWKLVKFTYDSDANTLIVPMQDILCLGSEARMNFPGTVGNNWGWRCRKEVLTSELSSKLAGLVEKYQR
;
A
#
# COMPACT_ATOMS: atom_id res chain seq x y z
N MET A 1 -5.38 5.82 -42.96
CA MET A 1 -4.59 5.63 -41.73
C MET A 1 -5.39 4.67 -40.84
N LYS A 2 -4.80 3.57 -40.35
CA LYS A 2 -5.57 2.59 -39.52
C LYS A 2 -5.59 3.05 -38.06
N GLU A 3 -6.62 2.64 -37.33
CA GLU A 3 -6.82 2.83 -35.88
C GLU A 3 -5.58 2.52 -35.00
N LYS A 4 -4.65 1.70 -35.50
CA LYS A 4 -3.44 1.28 -34.78
C LYS A 4 -2.41 2.40 -34.57
N PHE A 5 -2.53 3.55 -35.23
CA PHE A 5 -1.48 4.57 -35.24
C PHE A 5 -1.74 5.77 -34.31
N ILE A 6 -2.98 6.07 -33.94
CA ILE A 6 -3.33 7.24 -33.11
C ILE A 6 -3.99 6.74 -31.83
N THR A 7 -3.51 7.19 -30.66
CA THR A 7 -4.02 6.74 -29.36
C THR A 7 -4.20 7.90 -28.38
N HIS A 8 -5.36 7.93 -27.75
CA HIS A 8 -5.62 8.63 -26.48
C HIS A 8 -6.43 7.68 -25.58
N ASP A 9 -6.07 7.62 -24.31
CA ASP A 9 -6.75 6.82 -23.30
C ASP A 9 -6.99 7.68 -22.05
N SER A 10 -8.23 8.11 -21.86
CA SER A 10 -8.59 9.05 -20.78
C SER A 10 -8.40 8.46 -19.38
N GLN A 11 -8.28 7.13 -19.27
CA GLN A 11 -8.09 6.41 -18.00
C GLN A 11 -6.62 6.10 -17.72
N ASN A 12 -5.71 6.56 -18.58
CA ASN A 12 -4.27 6.44 -18.41
C ASN A 12 -3.64 7.81 -18.16
N SER A 13 -2.93 7.92 -17.03
CA SER A 13 -2.33 9.18 -16.55
C SER A 13 -1.29 9.80 -17.49
N PHE A 14 -0.75 9.03 -18.44
CA PHE A 14 0.11 9.56 -19.49
C PHE A 14 -0.66 10.48 -20.45
N PHE A 15 -1.89 10.12 -20.80
CA PHE A 15 -2.72 10.83 -21.77
C PHE A 15 -3.61 11.91 -21.15
N ARG A 16 -4.04 11.71 -19.91
CA ARG A 16 -4.84 12.66 -19.14
C ARG A 16 -4.30 12.74 -17.71
N SER A 17 -3.83 13.91 -17.29
CA SER A 17 -3.35 14.13 -15.92
C SER A 17 -3.88 15.45 -15.36
N PRO A 18 -4.44 15.46 -14.13
CA PRO A 18 -4.69 14.31 -13.26
C PRO A 18 -5.77 13.35 -13.82
N PHE A 19 -5.79 12.11 -13.30
CA PHE A 19 -6.85 11.14 -13.61
C PHE A 19 -8.13 11.48 -12.83
N GLY A 20 -9.29 11.27 -13.46
CA GLY A 20 -10.59 11.44 -12.82
C GLY A 20 -11.14 12.86 -12.89
N ALA A 21 -12.18 13.13 -12.12
CA ALA A 21 -12.73 14.47 -11.91
C ALA A 21 -11.69 15.39 -11.27
N VAL A 22 -11.78 16.69 -11.55
CA VAL A 22 -10.72 17.66 -11.25
C VAL A 22 -11.27 18.87 -10.52
N CYS A 23 -10.45 19.49 -9.68
CA CYS A 23 -10.82 20.68 -8.95
C CYS A 23 -10.86 21.90 -9.87
N CYS A 24 -11.69 22.89 -9.56
CA CYS A 24 -11.66 24.19 -10.22
C CYS A 24 -10.24 24.78 -10.23
N ASN A 25 -9.82 25.35 -11.36
CA ASN A 25 -8.47 25.90 -11.61
C ASN A 25 -7.29 24.92 -11.61
N GLU A 26 -7.51 23.62 -11.42
CA GLU A 26 -6.44 22.63 -11.46
C GLU A 26 -5.80 22.53 -12.86
N GLU A 27 -4.48 22.39 -12.95
CA GLU A 27 -3.78 22.21 -14.24
C GLU A 27 -4.11 20.83 -14.82
N LEU A 28 -4.57 20.82 -16.07
CA LEU A 28 -4.89 19.64 -16.86
C LEU A 28 -3.93 19.50 -18.02
N LEU A 29 -3.45 18.28 -18.21
CA LEU A 29 -2.63 17.88 -19.34
C LEU A 29 -3.38 16.84 -20.17
N LEU A 30 -3.60 17.15 -21.45
CA LEU A 30 -4.16 16.22 -22.42
C LEU A 30 -3.12 15.91 -23.50
N ARG A 31 -2.97 14.63 -23.84
CA ARG A 31 -2.07 14.15 -24.89
C ARG A 31 -2.74 13.26 -25.92
N LEU A 32 -2.24 13.31 -27.13
CA LEU A 32 -2.54 12.36 -28.20
C LEU A 32 -1.21 11.81 -28.74
N GLN A 33 -1.07 10.49 -28.80
CA GLN A 33 0.12 9.84 -29.34
C GLN A 33 -0.14 9.39 -30.78
N VAL A 34 0.82 9.63 -31.66
CA VAL A 34 0.83 9.13 -33.04
C VAL A 34 2.10 8.31 -33.26
N GLN A 35 1.95 7.07 -33.72
CA GLN A 35 3.07 6.17 -34.04
C GLN A 35 3.61 6.45 -35.45
N GLY A 36 4.92 6.67 -35.57
CA GLY A 36 5.64 6.87 -36.84
C GLY A 36 6.27 8.26 -37.01
N SER A 37 7.06 8.44 -38.07
CA SER A 37 7.82 9.68 -38.33
C SER A 37 7.01 10.80 -39.00
N ASP A 38 5.92 10.44 -39.70
CA ASP A 38 5.06 11.38 -40.43
C ASP A 38 3.76 11.60 -39.65
N GLY A 39 3.70 12.70 -38.88
CA GLY A 39 2.55 13.07 -38.06
C GLY A 39 1.50 13.91 -38.79
N PRO A 40 0.31 14.09 -38.20
CA PRO A 40 -0.69 15.03 -38.71
C PRO A 40 -0.17 16.48 -38.77
N ASP A 41 -0.67 17.24 -39.75
CA ASP A 41 -0.32 18.65 -39.94
C ASP A 41 -0.72 19.50 -38.74
N THR A 42 -1.86 19.18 -38.13
CA THR A 42 -2.35 19.86 -36.93
C THR A 42 -3.24 18.91 -36.12
N VAL A 43 -3.06 18.96 -34.79
CA VAL A 43 -3.98 18.34 -33.84
C VAL A 43 -4.58 19.45 -32.98
N ILE A 44 -5.91 19.45 -32.87
CA ILE A 44 -6.68 20.43 -32.10
C ILE A 44 -7.50 19.66 -31.08
N VAL A 45 -7.44 20.05 -29.81
CA VAL A 45 -8.46 19.61 -28.85
C VAL A 45 -9.63 20.60 -28.89
N ARG A 46 -10.84 20.08 -29.04
CA ARG A 46 -12.06 20.86 -28.88
C ARG A 46 -12.62 20.59 -27.49
N LEU A 47 -12.87 21.66 -26.75
CA LEU A 47 -13.46 21.66 -25.41
C LEU A 47 -14.80 22.39 -25.47
N TRP A 48 -15.80 21.95 -24.71
CA TRP A 48 -17.01 22.73 -24.47
C TRP A 48 -17.47 22.58 -23.03
N HIS A 49 -17.94 23.69 -22.46
CA HIS A 49 -18.51 23.80 -21.13
C HIS A 49 -19.75 24.70 -21.19
N ASP A 50 -20.84 24.32 -20.52
CA ASP A 50 -22.14 25.01 -20.67
C ASP A 50 -22.09 26.50 -20.31
N ALA A 51 -21.31 26.87 -19.29
CA ALA A 51 -21.18 28.28 -18.88
C ALA A 51 -20.14 29.09 -19.69
N ARG A 52 -19.20 28.44 -20.39
CA ARG A 52 -18.07 29.11 -21.08
C ARG A 52 -18.13 29.03 -22.61
N GLY A 53 -18.97 28.14 -23.15
CA GLY A 53 -19.08 27.90 -24.58
C GLY A 53 -17.99 26.96 -25.11
N GLU A 54 -17.74 27.04 -26.42
CA GLU A 54 -16.77 26.21 -27.14
C GLU A 54 -15.37 26.87 -27.15
N GLU A 55 -14.34 26.05 -26.95
CA GLU A 55 -12.93 26.41 -27.11
C GLU A 55 -12.21 25.38 -28.01
N LYS A 56 -11.27 25.85 -28.85
CA LYS A 56 -10.45 24.99 -29.72
C LYS A 56 -8.98 25.35 -29.53
N LEU A 57 -8.19 24.41 -29.03
CA LEU A 57 -6.78 24.61 -28.72
C LEU A 57 -5.89 23.75 -29.62
N VAL A 58 -4.95 24.39 -30.31
CA VAL A 58 -3.94 23.67 -31.09
C VAL A 58 -2.93 23.03 -30.13
N MET A 59 -2.71 21.72 -30.28
CA MET A 59 -1.79 20.96 -29.44
C MET A 59 -0.35 21.12 -29.95
N LYS A 60 0.61 21.19 -29.02
CA LYS A 60 2.04 21.34 -29.34
C LYS A 60 2.67 19.97 -29.55
N LEU A 61 3.46 19.84 -30.61
CA LEU A 61 4.26 18.65 -30.85
C LEU A 61 5.49 18.61 -29.92
N LYS A 62 5.70 17.46 -29.28
CA LYS A 62 6.87 17.14 -28.49
C LYS A 62 7.49 15.86 -29.05
N GLN A 63 8.77 15.92 -29.42
CA GLN A 63 9.52 14.75 -29.89
C GLN A 63 9.88 13.86 -28.70
N ASP A 64 9.55 12.57 -28.81
CA ASP A 64 9.91 11.51 -27.87
C ASP A 64 11.18 10.79 -28.38
N PRO A 65 12.07 10.24 -27.52
CA PRO A 65 13.30 9.56 -27.96
C PRO A 65 13.08 8.25 -28.76
N GLY A 66 11.84 7.75 -28.88
CA GLY A 66 11.55 6.54 -29.65
C GLY A 66 10.39 6.75 -30.61
N ASP A 67 10.67 7.09 -31.87
CA ASP A 67 9.83 7.07 -33.09
C ASP A 67 8.32 7.45 -32.99
N ASN A 68 7.86 8.04 -31.89
CA ASN A 68 6.49 8.45 -31.61
C ASN A 68 6.40 9.97 -31.56
N LEU A 69 5.29 10.50 -32.08
CA LEU A 69 4.96 11.92 -32.03
C LEU A 69 3.90 12.14 -30.96
N ILE A 70 4.21 12.97 -29.96
CA ILE A 70 3.30 13.30 -28.86
C ILE A 70 2.78 14.71 -29.06
N TYR A 71 1.48 14.86 -29.21
CA TYR A 71 0.80 16.16 -29.22
C TYR A 71 0.25 16.40 -27.83
N GLU A 72 0.62 17.51 -27.18
CA GLU A 72 0.17 17.83 -25.82
C GLU A 72 -0.35 19.27 -25.70
N VAL A 73 -1.31 19.45 -24.79
CA VAL A 73 -1.83 20.76 -24.38
C VAL A 73 -1.98 20.79 -22.88
N LYS A 74 -1.56 21.90 -22.28
CA LYS A 74 -1.80 22.23 -20.88
C LYS A 74 -2.85 23.32 -20.82
N LEU A 75 -3.87 23.14 -19.98
CA LEU A 75 -4.91 24.12 -19.72
C LEU A 75 -5.30 24.03 -18.24
N ASN A 76 -5.97 25.05 -17.71
CA ASN A 76 -6.57 24.96 -16.37
C ASN A 76 -8.03 24.57 -16.48
N ALA A 77 -8.51 23.76 -15.53
CA ALA A 77 -9.93 23.53 -15.36
C ALA A 77 -10.67 24.87 -15.17
N PRO A 78 -11.95 24.98 -15.60
CA PRO A 78 -12.79 26.14 -15.33
C PRO A 78 -12.78 26.57 -13.86
N GLN A 79 -13.00 27.87 -13.64
CA GLN A 79 -13.16 28.46 -12.30
C GLN A 79 -14.49 28.07 -11.65
N GLU A 80 -15.50 27.83 -12.48
CA GLU A 80 -16.84 27.43 -12.04
C GLU A 80 -16.98 25.91 -12.20
N PRO A 81 -17.60 25.21 -11.23
CA PRO A 81 -17.92 23.80 -11.36
C PRO A 81 -18.82 23.52 -12.57
N GLY A 82 -18.70 22.32 -13.12
CA GLY A 82 -19.45 21.92 -14.31
C GLY A 82 -18.87 20.70 -15.00
N VAL A 83 -19.38 20.41 -16.19
CA VAL A 83 -18.88 19.31 -17.02
C VAL A 83 -18.19 19.89 -18.25
N VAL A 84 -16.92 19.52 -18.44
CA VAL A 84 -16.15 19.83 -19.64
C VAL A 84 -16.11 18.61 -20.53
N TRP A 85 -16.48 18.80 -21.78
CA TRP A 85 -16.48 17.73 -22.78
C TRP A 85 -15.42 17.97 -23.82
N TYR A 86 -14.78 16.90 -24.31
CA TYR A 86 -13.74 17.05 -25.32
C TYR A 86 -13.63 15.91 -26.32
N TYR A 87 -13.04 16.25 -27.47
CA TYR A 87 -12.51 15.31 -28.46
C TYR A 87 -11.39 15.99 -29.26
N PHE A 88 -10.64 15.22 -30.05
CA PHE A 88 -9.56 15.72 -30.88
C PHE A 88 -9.99 15.84 -32.34
N ILE A 89 -9.56 16.90 -33.00
CA ILE A 89 -9.68 17.14 -34.43
C ILE A 89 -8.27 17.02 -35.02
N ILE A 90 -8.12 16.19 -36.03
CA ILE A 90 -6.84 15.81 -36.61
C ILE A 90 -6.87 16.17 -38.09
N ILE A 91 -5.95 17.03 -38.53
CA ILE A 91 -5.87 17.51 -39.90
C ILE A 91 -4.66 16.85 -40.58
N ILE A 92 -4.89 16.17 -41.70
CA ILE A 92 -3.87 15.49 -42.50
C ILE A 92 -4.15 15.75 -43.98
N GLN A 93 -3.25 16.42 -44.70
CA GLN A 93 -3.34 16.69 -46.14
C GLN A 93 -4.73 17.24 -46.53
N ASP A 94 -5.18 18.27 -45.82
CA ASP A 94 -6.50 18.93 -45.98
C ASP A 94 -7.74 18.05 -45.68
N ARG A 95 -7.56 16.86 -45.08
CA ARG A 95 -8.66 16.02 -44.58
C ARG A 95 -8.78 16.13 -43.06
N ILE A 96 -10.02 16.14 -42.59
CA ILE A 96 -10.35 16.21 -41.16
C ILE A 96 -10.75 14.82 -40.68
N TYR A 97 -10.10 14.36 -39.61
CA TYR A 97 -10.49 13.21 -38.82
C TYR A 97 -10.77 13.64 -37.38
N TYR A 98 -11.52 12.84 -36.66
CA TYR A 98 -11.82 13.06 -35.25
C TYR A 98 -11.34 11.88 -34.42
N TYR A 99 -10.83 12.13 -33.24
CA TYR A 99 -10.56 11.08 -32.26
C TYR A 99 -11.34 11.38 -30.99
N GLY A 100 -12.16 10.44 -30.55
CA GLY A 100 -13.04 10.63 -29.41
C GLY A 100 -13.32 9.33 -28.67
N ASN A 101 -14.24 9.42 -27.73
CA ASN A 101 -14.68 8.31 -26.91
C ASN A 101 -15.35 7.23 -27.76
N GLN A 102 -15.44 6.00 -27.24
CA GLN A 102 -16.13 4.92 -27.93
C GLN A 102 -17.66 5.13 -27.92
N THR A 103 -18.37 4.32 -28.72
CA THR A 103 -19.84 4.40 -28.84
C THR A 103 -20.58 4.06 -27.55
N ASP A 104 -19.94 3.34 -26.62
CA ASP A 104 -20.47 3.04 -25.29
C ASP A 104 -20.34 4.22 -24.31
N LYS A 105 -19.57 5.26 -24.68
CA LYS A 105 -19.34 6.50 -23.91
C LYS A 105 -18.66 6.29 -22.53
N LEU A 106 -18.02 5.14 -22.29
CA LEU A 106 -17.44 4.79 -20.98
C LEU A 106 -16.02 5.31 -20.73
N GLY A 107 -15.49 6.15 -21.63
CA GLY A 107 -14.14 6.69 -21.52
C GLY A 107 -13.06 5.68 -21.90
N GLY A 108 -11.87 5.88 -21.37
CA GLY A 108 -10.70 5.04 -21.64
C GLY A 108 -10.15 5.23 -23.05
N LYS A 109 -9.60 4.17 -23.63
CA LYS A 109 -9.06 4.19 -25.00
C LYS A 109 -10.14 4.50 -26.03
N GLY A 110 -9.92 5.56 -26.80
CA GLY A 110 -10.84 6.03 -27.85
C GLY A 110 -10.67 5.35 -29.20
N GLN A 111 -11.34 5.92 -30.20
CA GLN A 111 -11.23 5.50 -31.60
C GLN A 111 -11.28 6.69 -32.57
N LEU A 112 -10.86 6.42 -33.81
CA LEU A 112 -10.82 7.41 -34.90
C LEU A 112 -12.13 7.39 -35.69
N TYR A 113 -12.62 8.57 -36.06
CA TYR A 113 -13.87 8.79 -36.79
C TYR A 113 -13.68 9.76 -37.96
N GLU A 114 -14.53 9.63 -38.98
CA GLU A 114 -14.64 10.61 -40.09
C GLU A 114 -15.72 11.67 -39.81
N THR A 115 -16.55 11.46 -38.78
CA THR A 115 -17.60 12.37 -38.31
C THR A 115 -17.36 12.74 -36.85
N ILE A 116 -18.12 13.71 -36.33
CA ILE A 116 -18.04 14.11 -34.92
C ILE A 116 -18.24 12.88 -34.02
N PRO A 117 -17.31 12.61 -33.09
CA PRO A 117 -17.33 11.41 -32.27
C PRO A 117 -18.12 11.63 -30.98
N PRO A 118 -18.42 10.55 -30.22
CA PRO A 118 -18.78 10.67 -28.82
C PRO A 118 -17.68 11.40 -28.04
N ASN A 119 -18.08 12.28 -27.13
CA ASN A 119 -17.16 13.10 -26.35
C ASN A 119 -16.61 12.33 -25.14
N TYR A 120 -15.41 12.69 -24.71
CA TYR A 120 -14.94 12.41 -23.37
C TYR A 120 -15.48 13.45 -22.37
N GLN A 121 -15.47 13.09 -21.09
CA GLN A 121 -15.97 13.90 -20.00
C GLN A 121 -14.87 14.23 -18.98
N ILE A 122 -14.91 15.45 -18.47
CA ILE A 122 -14.16 15.90 -17.30
C ILE A 122 -15.15 16.61 -16.37
N THR A 123 -15.49 15.97 -15.26
CA THR A 123 -16.28 16.60 -14.18
C THR A 123 -15.37 17.55 -13.41
N VAL A 124 -15.79 18.81 -13.27
CA VAL A 124 -15.07 19.85 -12.55
C VAL A 124 -15.87 20.22 -11.31
N TYR A 125 -15.25 20.06 -10.14
CA TYR A 125 -15.91 20.26 -8.85
C TYR A 125 -15.29 21.41 -8.07
N LYS A 126 -16.06 21.96 -7.14
CA LYS A 126 -15.67 23.11 -6.32
C LYS A 126 -14.46 22.80 -5.42
N GLU A 127 -13.54 23.76 -5.32
CA GLU A 127 -12.41 23.67 -4.39
C GLU A 127 -12.87 23.49 -2.93
N GLY A 128 -12.22 22.54 -2.24
CA GLY A 128 -12.55 22.20 -0.86
C GLY A 128 -13.81 21.35 -0.67
N ALA A 129 -14.46 20.88 -1.74
CA ALA A 129 -15.59 19.96 -1.63
C ALA A 129 -15.15 18.62 -1.00
N VAL A 130 -15.74 18.29 0.14
CA VAL A 130 -15.45 17.07 0.89
C VAL A 130 -16.73 16.44 1.42
N THR A 131 -16.74 15.12 1.52
CA THR A 131 -17.83 14.32 2.09
C THR A 131 -17.48 13.79 3.50
N PRO A 132 -18.46 13.60 4.40
CA PRO A 132 -18.21 13.19 5.79
C PRO A 132 -17.46 11.86 5.92
N ASN A 133 -16.41 11.83 6.75
CA ASN A 133 -15.57 10.64 6.93
C ASN A 133 -16.32 9.49 7.62
N TRP A 134 -17.12 9.78 8.65
CA TRP A 134 -17.91 8.76 9.36
C TRP A 134 -18.86 8.02 8.42
N PHE A 135 -19.34 8.68 7.37
CA PHE A 135 -20.25 8.10 6.39
C PHE A 135 -19.50 7.20 5.41
N LYS A 136 -18.38 7.66 4.82
CA LYS A 136 -17.52 6.86 3.92
C LYS A 136 -17.01 5.57 4.57
N GLU A 137 -16.72 5.62 5.87
CA GLU A 137 -16.28 4.47 6.65
C GLU A 137 -17.42 3.57 7.13
N GLY A 138 -18.66 4.04 7.00
CA GLY A 138 -19.84 3.38 7.57
C GLY A 138 -20.45 2.28 6.72
N ILE A 139 -21.52 1.71 7.25
CA ILE A 139 -22.40 0.72 6.60
C ILE A 139 -23.85 1.09 6.92
N ILE A 140 -24.65 1.23 5.87
CA ILE A 140 -26.07 1.58 5.92
C ILE A 140 -26.91 0.31 6.05
N TYR A 141 -27.92 0.40 6.89
CA TYR A 141 -29.02 -0.55 6.97
C TYR A 141 -30.34 0.19 6.70
N GLN A 142 -30.94 -0.10 5.54
CA GLN A 142 -32.21 0.51 5.12
C GLN A 142 -33.39 -0.23 5.74
N ILE A 143 -34.24 0.50 6.46
CA ILE A 143 -35.40 -0.02 7.16
C ILE A 143 -36.69 0.55 6.56
N PHE A 144 -37.60 -0.33 6.18
CA PHE A 144 -39.01 0.01 5.98
C PHE A 144 -39.76 -0.20 7.31
N PRO A 145 -40.16 0.86 8.04
CA PRO A 145 -40.52 0.78 9.46
C PRO A 145 -41.63 -0.21 9.79
N ASP A 146 -42.75 -0.17 9.04
CA ASP A 146 -43.94 -1.02 9.28
C ASP A 146 -43.63 -2.53 9.16
N ARG A 147 -42.51 -2.88 8.51
CA ARG A 147 -42.20 -4.25 8.10
C ARG A 147 -41.00 -4.84 8.84
N PHE A 148 -40.34 -4.06 9.69
CA PHE A 148 -39.10 -4.50 10.33
C PHE A 148 -39.33 -5.20 11.66
N TYR A 149 -39.93 -4.54 12.65
CA TYR A 149 -40.24 -5.16 13.94
C TYR A 149 -41.32 -4.39 14.70
N ASN A 150 -42.26 -5.11 15.31
CA ASN A 150 -43.30 -4.53 16.17
C ASN A 150 -42.90 -4.69 17.65
N GLY A 151 -42.38 -3.62 18.26
CA GLY A 151 -41.94 -3.62 19.67
C GLY A 151 -43.07 -3.46 20.68
N THR A 152 -44.26 -3.04 20.25
CA THR A 152 -45.41 -2.80 21.12
C THR A 152 -46.34 -4.00 21.22
N GLY A 153 -46.19 -4.98 20.32
CA GLY A 153 -47.06 -6.16 20.22
C GLY A 153 -48.47 -5.87 19.69
N GLN A 154 -48.75 -4.62 19.29
CA GLN A 154 -50.03 -4.19 18.72
C GLN A 154 -49.83 -3.05 17.73
N ILE A 155 -50.72 -2.92 16.74
CA ILE A 155 -50.73 -1.80 15.80
C ILE A 155 -51.20 -0.53 16.54
N LEU A 156 -50.38 0.51 16.53
CA LEU A 156 -50.70 1.80 17.15
C LEU A 156 -51.64 2.60 16.25
N HIS A 157 -52.58 3.34 16.86
CA HIS A 157 -53.44 4.33 16.19
C HIS A 157 -53.91 3.95 14.77
N PRO A 158 -54.64 2.81 14.61
CA PRO A 158 -55.06 2.36 13.29
C PRO A 158 -55.93 3.40 12.59
N LYS A 159 -55.61 3.67 11.33
CA LYS A 159 -56.26 4.67 10.49
C LYS A 159 -57.57 4.12 9.96
N LYS A 160 -58.50 5.01 9.69
CA LYS A 160 -59.75 4.67 9.03
C LYS A 160 -59.45 4.07 7.64
N ASP A 161 -60.22 3.07 7.24
CA ASP A 161 -60.12 2.44 5.93
C ASP A 161 -58.74 1.78 5.64
N SER A 162 -58.05 1.33 6.69
CA SER A 162 -56.79 0.57 6.59
C SER A 162 -56.99 -0.95 6.70
N VAL A 163 -56.12 -1.72 6.04
CA VAL A 163 -56.05 -3.18 6.18
C VAL A 163 -55.02 -3.54 7.26
N LEU A 164 -55.47 -4.18 8.33
CA LEU A 164 -54.59 -4.56 9.45
C LEU A 164 -54.28 -6.06 9.41
N HIS A 165 -53.00 -6.41 9.39
CA HIS A 165 -52.58 -7.80 9.40
C HIS A 165 -52.53 -8.36 10.83
N GLY A 166 -53.27 -9.44 11.08
CA GLY A 166 -53.26 -10.15 12.37
C GLY A 166 -52.06 -11.08 12.58
N HIS A 167 -51.28 -11.36 11.52
CA HIS A 167 -50.09 -12.21 11.57
C HIS A 167 -48.94 -11.57 10.78
N TRP A 168 -47.73 -11.70 11.33
CA TRP A 168 -46.50 -11.13 10.78
C TRP A 168 -46.09 -11.77 9.45
N ASP A 169 -46.42 -13.06 9.25
CA ASP A 169 -46.02 -13.83 8.05
C ASP A 169 -46.98 -13.65 6.85
N ASN A 170 -47.98 -12.76 6.97
CA ASN A 170 -48.90 -12.47 5.87
C ASN A 170 -48.17 -11.82 4.68
N HIS A 171 -48.73 -11.97 3.48
CA HIS A 171 -48.22 -11.26 2.30
C HIS A 171 -48.81 -9.85 2.22
N PRO A 172 -48.02 -8.87 1.80
CA PRO A 172 -48.51 -7.52 1.64
C PRO A 172 -49.38 -7.39 0.39
N TYR A 173 -50.43 -6.57 0.48
CA TYR A 173 -51.30 -6.27 -0.66
C TYR A 173 -52.04 -4.95 -0.49
N TYR A 174 -52.41 -4.34 -1.61
CA TYR A 174 -53.27 -3.15 -1.65
C TYR A 174 -54.66 -3.52 -2.12
N ILE A 175 -55.69 -2.94 -1.49
CA ILE A 175 -57.04 -2.99 -2.05
C ILE A 175 -57.15 -1.89 -3.08
N ARG A 176 -57.45 -2.27 -4.32
CA ARG A 176 -57.61 -1.33 -5.43
C ARG A 176 -59.07 -1.30 -5.88
N ASP A 177 -59.53 -0.10 -6.22
CA ASP A 177 -60.81 0.10 -6.89
C ASP A 177 -60.78 -0.57 -8.27
N ALA A 178 -61.85 -1.28 -8.62
CA ALA A 178 -61.89 -2.10 -9.83
C ALA A 178 -62.00 -1.27 -11.11
N ASP A 179 -62.63 -0.10 -11.04
CA ASP A 179 -62.91 0.74 -12.21
C ASP A 179 -61.78 1.75 -12.47
N THR A 180 -61.18 2.29 -11.40
CA THR A 180 -60.16 3.34 -11.47
C THR A 180 -58.74 2.85 -11.22
N GLY A 181 -58.56 1.64 -10.65
CA GLY A 181 -57.25 1.07 -10.29
C GLY A 181 -56.56 1.75 -9.09
N ARG A 182 -57.20 2.76 -8.50
CA ARG A 182 -56.71 3.53 -7.34
C ARG A 182 -56.61 2.65 -6.11
N ILE A 183 -55.62 2.90 -5.26
CA ILE A 183 -55.55 2.24 -3.95
C ILE A 183 -56.59 2.88 -3.05
N VAL A 184 -57.51 2.07 -2.52
CA VAL A 184 -58.57 2.50 -1.60
C VAL A 184 -58.29 2.12 -0.16
N ALA A 185 -57.40 1.16 0.08
CA ALA A 185 -56.94 0.80 1.42
C ALA A 185 -55.50 0.26 1.37
N TYR A 186 -54.64 0.85 2.20
CA TYR A 186 -53.27 0.40 2.43
C TYR A 186 -53.19 -0.59 3.59
N ASP A 187 -52.21 -1.49 3.53
CA ASP A 187 -52.00 -2.53 4.53
C ASP A 187 -50.89 -2.21 5.55
N PHE A 188 -51.09 -2.62 6.80
CA PHE A 188 -50.19 -2.35 7.92
C PHE A 188 -49.94 -3.62 8.75
N PHE A 189 -48.67 -3.83 9.10
CA PHE A 189 -48.21 -4.95 9.93
C PHE A 189 -47.86 -4.53 11.36
N GLY A 190 -47.68 -3.22 11.60
CA GLY A 190 -47.49 -2.66 12.93
C GLY A 190 -46.04 -2.54 13.37
N GLY A 191 -45.07 -2.69 12.46
CA GLY A 191 -43.69 -2.34 12.77
C GLY A 191 -43.56 -0.86 13.15
N ASN A 192 -42.71 -0.54 14.12
CA ASN A 192 -42.67 0.80 14.72
C ASN A 192 -41.27 1.18 15.23
N LEU A 193 -41.08 2.46 15.57
CA LEU A 193 -39.78 2.99 16.00
C LEU A 193 -39.30 2.36 17.31
N GLN A 194 -40.21 2.05 18.23
CA GLN A 194 -39.90 1.31 19.45
C GLN A 194 -39.32 -0.09 19.13
N GLY A 195 -39.90 -0.76 18.13
CA GLY A 195 -39.36 -2.02 17.64
C GLY A 195 -37.93 -1.88 17.08
N VAL A 196 -37.62 -0.79 16.38
CA VAL A 196 -36.25 -0.55 15.91
C VAL A 196 -35.29 -0.30 17.09
N ILE A 197 -35.72 0.42 18.13
CA ILE A 197 -34.92 0.61 19.36
C ILE A 197 -34.54 -0.75 19.98
N GLU A 198 -35.50 -1.68 20.07
CA GLU A 198 -35.28 -3.03 20.61
C GLU A 198 -34.32 -3.87 19.75
N LYS A 199 -34.15 -3.52 18.48
CA LYS A 199 -33.26 -4.21 17.53
C LYS A 199 -31.94 -3.48 17.28
N LEU A 200 -31.67 -2.36 17.94
CA LEU A 200 -30.34 -1.73 17.93
C LEU A 200 -29.20 -2.69 18.34
N PRO A 201 -29.37 -3.60 19.33
CA PRO A 201 -28.34 -4.60 19.64
C PRO A 201 -28.03 -5.53 18.46
N TYR A 202 -29.06 -5.96 17.73
CA TYR A 202 -28.91 -6.79 16.54
C TYR A 202 -28.14 -6.06 15.43
N LEU A 203 -28.50 -4.80 15.17
CA LEU A 203 -27.80 -3.97 14.18
C LEU A 203 -26.34 -3.71 14.58
N LYS A 204 -26.08 -3.53 15.88
CA LYS A 204 -24.71 -3.41 16.39
C LYS A 204 -23.92 -4.70 16.23
N GLU A 205 -24.52 -5.85 16.54
CA GLU A 205 -23.90 -7.16 16.38
C GLU A 205 -23.54 -7.43 14.91
N LEU A 206 -24.42 -7.05 13.97
CA LEU A 206 -24.12 -7.08 12.55
C LEU A 206 -22.93 -6.17 12.17
N GLY A 207 -22.69 -5.09 12.92
CA GLY A 207 -21.63 -4.11 12.65
C GLY A 207 -22.10 -2.88 11.86
N ILE A 208 -23.40 -2.59 11.86
CA ILE A 208 -24.02 -1.42 11.22
C ILE A 208 -23.65 -0.13 11.95
N SER A 209 -23.47 0.96 11.21
CA SER A 209 -23.19 2.30 11.76
C SER A 209 -24.16 3.38 11.28
N VAL A 210 -25.03 3.07 10.32
CA VAL A 210 -26.02 4.02 9.78
C VAL A 210 -27.35 3.30 9.57
N ILE A 211 -28.44 3.87 10.09
CA ILE A 211 -29.80 3.49 9.74
C ILE A 211 -30.32 4.51 8.74
N TYR A 212 -30.86 4.03 7.63
CA TYR A 212 -31.65 4.84 6.71
C TYR A 212 -33.10 4.38 6.79
N PHE A 213 -34.01 5.29 7.12
CA PHE A 213 -35.44 5.01 7.11
C PHE A 213 -36.07 5.45 5.80
N ASN A 214 -36.89 4.59 5.21
CA ASN A 214 -38.01 5.05 4.37
C ASN A 214 -38.91 6.02 5.17
N PRO A 215 -39.77 6.84 4.53
CA PRO A 215 -40.45 7.93 5.22
C PRO A 215 -41.18 7.50 6.51
N ILE A 216 -41.04 8.32 7.56
CA ILE A 216 -41.59 8.05 8.91
C ILE A 216 -42.66 9.06 9.33
N VAL A 217 -42.88 10.08 8.51
CA VAL A 217 -43.79 11.19 8.79
C VAL A 217 -45.24 10.77 8.62
N ASP A 218 -46.17 11.51 9.22
CA ASP A 218 -47.60 11.28 9.12
C ASP A 218 -48.05 11.17 7.66
N SER A 219 -48.88 10.18 7.35
CA SER A 219 -49.37 9.90 5.98
C SER A 219 -50.48 8.84 6.04
N PRO A 220 -51.43 8.78 5.09
CA PRO A 220 -52.44 7.73 5.07
C PRO A 220 -51.89 6.35 4.63
N SER A 221 -50.85 6.28 3.80
CA SER A 221 -50.28 5.00 3.34
C SER A 221 -49.30 4.34 4.32
N ASN A 222 -48.88 3.12 3.97
CA ASN A 222 -47.82 2.40 4.68
C ASN A 222 -46.40 2.80 4.28
N HIS A 223 -46.22 3.39 3.10
CA HIS A 223 -44.91 3.78 2.56
C HIS A 223 -44.58 5.23 2.87
N ARG A 224 -45.60 6.06 3.14
CA ARG A 224 -45.49 7.42 3.68
C ARG A 224 -44.84 8.44 2.75
N TYR A 225 -44.94 8.22 1.44
CA TYR A 225 -44.49 9.18 0.42
C TYR A 225 -45.55 10.26 0.15
N ASP A 226 -46.81 9.91 0.35
CA ASP A 226 -47.99 10.79 0.45
C ASP A 226 -48.01 11.54 1.79
N THR A 227 -47.00 12.38 2.02
CA THR A 227 -46.80 13.10 3.29
C THR A 227 -48.03 13.92 3.70
N GLY A 228 -48.55 13.63 4.89
CA GLY A 228 -49.65 14.32 5.58
C GLY A 228 -49.18 15.51 6.41
N ASP A 229 -48.16 15.30 7.26
CA ASP A 229 -47.50 16.34 8.06
C ASP A 229 -45.98 16.08 8.16
N TYR A 230 -45.17 16.97 7.60
CA TYR A 230 -43.71 16.85 7.57
C TYR A 230 -43.03 16.86 8.94
N LYS A 231 -43.65 17.44 9.97
CA LYS A 231 -43.00 17.66 11.28
C LYS A 231 -43.40 16.63 12.33
N THR A 232 -44.28 15.70 11.99
CA THR A 232 -44.86 14.76 12.94
C THR A 232 -44.58 13.33 12.48
N VAL A 233 -43.99 12.50 13.35
CA VAL A 233 -43.92 11.04 13.15
C VAL A 233 -45.34 10.49 13.02
N ASP A 234 -45.55 9.60 12.06
CA ASP A 234 -46.80 8.88 11.92
C ASP A 234 -47.20 8.15 13.21
N ALA A 235 -48.43 8.38 13.68
CA ALA A 235 -48.92 7.82 14.94
C ALA A 235 -48.90 6.28 14.98
N MET A 236 -48.92 5.59 13.84
CA MET A 236 -48.76 4.12 13.78
C MET A 236 -47.32 3.67 14.07
N LEU A 237 -46.32 4.53 13.86
CA LEU A 237 -44.91 4.25 14.12
C LEU A 237 -44.45 4.73 15.50
N GLY A 238 -45.17 5.67 16.12
CA GLY A 238 -44.85 6.27 17.42
C GLY A 238 -45.07 7.78 17.42
N ASP A 239 -44.12 8.52 17.99
CA ASP A 239 -44.14 9.98 18.02
C ASP A 239 -42.70 10.55 17.91
N ASN A 240 -42.58 11.89 17.88
CA ASN A 240 -41.29 12.59 17.79
C ASN A 240 -40.38 12.32 19.01
N GLN A 241 -40.94 12.02 20.19
CA GLN A 241 -40.14 11.70 21.39
C GLN A 241 -39.49 10.33 21.24
N VAL A 242 -40.23 9.34 20.73
CA VAL A 242 -39.70 8.00 20.43
C VAL A 242 -38.61 8.11 19.35
N PHE A 243 -38.78 8.95 18.33
CA PHE A 243 -37.73 9.19 17.34
C PHE A 243 -36.46 9.80 17.95
N ALA A 244 -36.59 10.84 18.77
CA ALA A 244 -35.45 11.45 19.46
C ALA A 244 -34.75 10.43 20.39
N GLN A 245 -35.52 9.59 21.07
CA GLN A 245 -34.99 8.49 21.88
C GLN A 245 -34.24 7.48 21.01
N LEU A 246 -34.76 7.12 19.83
CA LEU A 246 -34.09 6.21 18.89
C LEU A 246 -32.73 6.77 18.46
N CYS A 247 -32.67 8.04 18.07
CA CYS A 247 -31.41 8.69 17.70
C CYS A 247 -30.42 8.71 18.88
N ALA A 248 -30.90 9.05 20.08
CA ALA A 248 -30.08 9.08 21.28
C ALA A 248 -29.53 7.69 21.68
N GLN A 249 -30.32 6.63 21.55
CA GLN A 249 -29.88 5.26 21.81
C GLN A 249 -28.97 4.74 20.70
N GLY A 250 -29.32 4.99 19.44
CA GLY A 250 -28.49 4.65 18.27
C GLY A 250 -27.08 5.21 18.43
N LYS A 251 -26.95 6.47 18.84
CA LYS A 251 -25.66 7.11 19.13
C LYS A 251 -24.83 6.35 20.16
N LYS A 252 -25.43 5.75 21.20
CA LYS A 252 -24.70 4.92 22.19
C LYS A 252 -24.14 3.63 21.58
N TYR A 253 -24.79 3.10 20.54
CA TYR A 253 -24.29 1.98 19.76
C TYR A 253 -23.32 2.40 18.64
N GLY A 254 -23.11 3.69 18.42
CA GLY A 254 -22.35 4.23 17.29
C GLY A 254 -23.11 4.19 15.97
N ILE A 255 -24.44 4.23 16.03
CA ILE A 255 -25.34 4.21 14.87
C ILE A 255 -25.95 5.60 14.67
N SER A 256 -25.76 6.18 13.48
CA SER A 256 -26.40 7.43 13.06
C SER A 256 -27.67 7.16 12.26
N VAL A 257 -28.61 8.11 12.23
CA VAL A 257 -29.90 7.95 11.54
C VAL A 257 -30.03 8.97 10.41
N ILE A 258 -30.45 8.50 9.24
CA ILE A 258 -30.76 9.29 8.04
C ILE A 258 -32.24 9.09 7.71
N LEU A 259 -32.92 10.15 7.32
CA LEU A 259 -34.35 10.15 6.98
C LEU A 259 -34.58 10.29 5.48
N ASP A 260 -35.73 9.82 5.01
CA ASP A 260 -36.22 10.07 3.66
C ASP A 260 -36.93 11.42 3.56
N GLY A 261 -36.50 12.27 2.65
CA GLY A 261 -37.03 13.61 2.41
C GLY A 261 -37.82 13.68 1.11
N VAL A 262 -39.15 13.70 1.24
CA VAL A 262 -40.09 13.73 0.11
C VAL A 262 -40.56 15.16 -0.13
N PHE A 263 -39.81 15.93 -0.91
CA PHE A 263 -40.02 17.38 -1.04
C PHE A 263 -40.50 17.84 -2.43
N SER A 264 -40.71 16.90 -3.38
CA SER A 264 -41.26 17.21 -4.71
C SER A 264 -42.80 17.21 -4.75
N HIS A 265 -43.42 16.56 -3.77
CA HIS A 265 -44.87 16.45 -3.65
C HIS A 265 -45.29 16.21 -2.20
N THR A 266 -46.57 16.41 -1.91
CA THR A 266 -47.20 16.00 -0.63
C THR A 266 -48.24 14.91 -0.89
N GLY A 267 -48.88 14.39 0.15
CA GLY A 267 -50.14 13.66 0.01
C GLY A 267 -51.31 14.60 -0.29
N SER A 268 -52.31 14.11 -1.02
CA SER A 268 -53.58 14.83 -1.22
C SER A 268 -54.37 14.93 0.08
N ASP A 269 -54.23 13.96 0.97
CA ASP A 269 -54.73 14.00 2.35
C ASP A 269 -53.59 14.46 3.27
N SER A 270 -53.43 15.79 3.37
CA SER A 270 -52.38 16.44 4.16
C SER A 270 -52.89 17.74 4.78
N ILE A 271 -52.19 18.27 5.77
CA ILE A 271 -52.48 19.61 6.34
C ILE A 271 -52.47 20.68 5.25
N TYR A 272 -51.62 20.50 4.23
CA TYR A 272 -51.33 21.50 3.22
C TYR A 272 -52.33 21.48 2.07
N PHE A 273 -52.70 20.30 1.56
CA PHE A 273 -53.64 20.14 0.44
C PHE A 273 -55.07 19.90 0.92
N ASN A 274 -55.23 19.06 1.96
CA ASN A 274 -56.46 18.70 2.68
C ASN A 274 -57.68 18.36 1.80
N ARG A 275 -57.51 17.50 0.78
CA ARG A 275 -58.59 17.12 -0.14
C ARG A 275 -59.75 16.42 0.59
N GLU A 276 -59.43 15.51 1.50
CA GLU A 276 -60.42 14.68 2.19
C GLU A 276 -61.04 15.38 3.42
N GLY A 277 -60.48 16.51 3.86
CA GLY A 277 -60.97 17.26 5.02
C GLY A 277 -60.70 16.61 6.38
N ASN A 278 -59.69 15.75 6.46
CA ASN A 278 -59.31 15.05 7.70
C ASN A 278 -58.49 15.94 8.65
N TYR A 279 -57.94 17.05 8.17
CA TYR A 279 -57.17 18.01 8.98
C TYR A 279 -58.01 19.25 9.33
N PRO A 280 -57.83 19.86 10.52
CA PRO A 280 -58.60 21.03 10.95
C PRO A 280 -58.24 22.32 10.18
N GLU A 281 -57.04 22.41 9.62
CA GLU A 281 -56.59 23.53 8.81
C GLU A 281 -57.23 23.52 7.41
N VAL A 282 -57.44 24.70 6.81
CA VAL A 282 -57.95 24.81 5.45
C VAL A 282 -56.82 24.62 4.44
N GLY A 283 -56.86 23.53 3.68
CA GLY A 283 -55.85 23.18 2.67
C GLY A 283 -56.07 23.85 1.31
N ALA A 284 -55.06 23.76 0.44
CA ALA A 284 -55.04 24.35 -0.90
C ALA A 284 -56.16 23.86 -1.82
N TYR A 285 -56.56 22.58 -1.71
CA TYR A 285 -57.66 22.03 -2.48
C TYR A 285 -59.01 22.68 -2.07
N GLN A 286 -59.20 22.93 -0.77
CA GLN A 286 -60.47 23.42 -0.23
C GLN A 286 -60.70 24.92 -0.49
N SER A 287 -59.64 25.74 -0.55
CA SER A 287 -59.77 27.18 -0.73
C SER A 287 -58.53 27.83 -1.34
N LYS A 288 -58.74 28.78 -2.25
CA LYS A 288 -57.68 29.64 -2.81
C LYS A 288 -57.08 30.61 -1.77
N GLU A 289 -57.79 30.83 -0.66
CA GLU A 289 -57.33 31.65 0.47
C GLU A 289 -56.48 30.85 1.47
N SER A 290 -56.27 29.54 1.23
CA SER A 290 -55.36 28.74 2.06
C SER A 290 -53.94 29.33 2.01
N PRO A 291 -53.22 29.40 3.15
CA PRO A 291 -51.82 29.84 3.15
C PRO A 291 -50.92 28.95 2.28
N TYR A 292 -51.35 27.72 2.00
CA TYR A 292 -50.64 26.74 1.20
C TYR A 292 -51.05 26.74 -0.28
N TYR A 293 -52.02 27.56 -0.70
CA TYR A 293 -52.55 27.51 -2.08
C TYR A 293 -51.46 27.67 -3.14
N LYS A 294 -50.50 28.57 -2.89
CA LYS A 294 -49.36 28.83 -3.79
C LYS A 294 -48.32 27.72 -3.83
N TRP A 295 -48.39 26.78 -2.90
CA TRP A 295 -47.48 25.63 -2.91
C TRP A 295 -47.84 24.66 -4.03
N TYR A 296 -49.00 24.77 -4.66
CA TYR A 296 -49.46 23.82 -5.68
C TYR A 296 -49.81 24.54 -6.98
N ARG A 297 -49.75 23.80 -8.09
CA ARG A 297 -50.08 24.29 -9.43
C ARG A 297 -51.42 23.70 -9.88
N PHE A 298 -52.45 24.55 -9.91
CA PHE A 298 -53.80 24.21 -10.39
C PHE A 298 -54.03 24.75 -11.80
N ASP A 299 -54.41 23.88 -12.73
CA ASP A 299 -54.94 24.29 -14.04
C ASP A 299 -56.40 24.74 -13.91
N GLU A 300 -57.20 23.99 -13.15
CA GLU A 300 -58.60 24.31 -12.83
C GLU A 300 -58.91 23.91 -11.38
N HIS A 301 -59.02 24.92 -10.50
CA HIS A 301 -59.24 24.67 -9.07
C HIS A 301 -60.69 24.23 -8.77
N PRO A 302 -60.90 23.18 -7.95
CA PRO A 302 -59.87 22.42 -7.22
C PRO A 302 -59.39 21.14 -7.93
N ASP A 303 -60.08 20.68 -8.98
CA ASP A 303 -59.99 19.28 -9.45
C ASP A 303 -58.88 18.97 -10.46
N VAL A 304 -58.33 19.97 -11.14
CA VAL A 304 -57.26 19.79 -12.14
C VAL A 304 -55.99 20.48 -11.66
N TYR A 305 -54.98 19.69 -11.33
CA TYR A 305 -53.70 20.13 -10.78
C TYR A 305 -52.56 19.20 -11.21
N GLU A 306 -51.33 19.71 -11.13
CA GLU A 306 -50.14 18.90 -11.37
C GLU A 306 -49.93 17.88 -10.25
N ALA A 307 -49.70 16.62 -10.63
CA ALA A 307 -49.49 15.53 -9.70
C ALA A 307 -48.44 14.56 -10.22
N TRP A 308 -47.78 13.87 -9.29
CA TRP A 308 -46.58 13.10 -9.59
C TRP A 308 -46.94 11.95 -10.52
N TRP A 309 -46.41 11.98 -11.75
CA TRP A 309 -46.75 11.02 -12.82
C TRP A 309 -48.26 10.89 -13.09
N GLY A 310 -49.03 11.94 -12.82
CA GLY A 310 -50.50 11.95 -12.95
C GLY A 310 -51.24 11.18 -11.84
N ILE A 311 -50.55 10.77 -10.77
CA ILE A 311 -51.16 10.12 -9.61
C ILE A 311 -51.77 11.22 -8.73
N ASP A 312 -53.08 11.40 -8.82
CA ASP A 312 -53.82 12.50 -8.18
C ASP A 312 -53.74 12.54 -6.65
N THR A 313 -53.27 11.47 -5.99
CA THR A 313 -53.01 11.43 -4.55
C THR A 313 -51.68 12.07 -4.14
N LEU A 314 -50.82 12.44 -5.10
CA LEU A 314 -49.49 13.01 -4.88
C LEU A 314 -49.37 14.37 -5.61
N PRO A 315 -50.07 15.43 -5.15
CA PRO A 315 -49.99 16.76 -5.76
C PRO A 315 -48.56 17.32 -5.69
N ASN A 316 -48.05 17.78 -6.84
CA ASN A 316 -46.71 18.37 -6.93
C ASN A 316 -46.68 19.73 -6.24
N VAL A 317 -45.57 20.00 -5.56
CA VAL A 317 -45.33 21.32 -4.98
C VAL A 317 -44.61 22.25 -5.96
N GLU A 318 -44.69 23.55 -5.71
CA GLU A 318 -43.83 24.58 -6.28
C GLU A 318 -42.64 24.80 -5.36
N GLU A 319 -41.55 24.08 -5.63
CA GLU A 319 -40.36 24.06 -4.78
C GLU A 319 -39.67 25.43 -4.69
N ASN A 320 -39.90 26.31 -5.66
CA ASN A 320 -39.36 27.67 -5.66
C ASN A 320 -40.25 28.71 -4.98
N GLU A 321 -41.46 28.33 -4.53
CA GLU A 321 -42.35 29.23 -3.80
C GLU A 321 -41.67 29.65 -2.48
N PRO A 322 -41.43 30.95 -2.23
CA PRO A 322 -40.66 31.40 -1.08
C PRO A 322 -41.19 30.90 0.27
N SER A 323 -42.52 30.80 0.42
CA SER A 323 -43.12 30.26 1.65
C SER A 323 -42.88 28.77 1.86
N TYR A 324 -42.75 27.98 0.78
CA TYR A 324 -42.38 26.56 0.86
C TYR A 324 -40.89 26.39 1.18
N ILE A 325 -40.01 27.19 0.54
CA ILE A 325 -38.58 27.22 0.86
C ILE A 325 -38.33 27.57 2.33
N ASP A 326 -39.03 28.58 2.86
CA ASP A 326 -38.92 28.95 4.27
C ASP A 326 -39.37 27.81 5.17
N PHE A 327 -40.47 27.14 4.83
CA PHE A 327 -41.01 26.03 5.61
C PHE A 327 -40.11 24.78 5.60
N ILE A 328 -39.57 24.38 4.45
CA ILE A 328 -38.72 23.18 4.33
C ILE A 328 -37.29 23.47 4.78
N ILE A 329 -36.72 24.62 4.42
CA ILE A 329 -35.27 24.88 4.45
C ILE A 329 -34.88 26.06 5.35
N GLU A 330 -35.26 27.29 4.97
CA GLU A 330 -34.62 28.51 5.48
C GLU A 330 -35.12 28.95 6.86
N GLY A 331 -36.38 28.68 7.17
CA GLY A 331 -37.04 29.07 8.41
C GLY A 331 -36.32 28.55 9.65
N LYS A 332 -36.54 29.23 10.79
CA LYS A 332 -35.91 28.82 12.06
C LYS A 332 -36.38 27.44 12.53
N ASP A 333 -37.65 27.16 12.31
CA ASP A 333 -38.31 25.89 12.58
C ASP A 333 -38.61 25.19 11.25
N SER A 334 -37.63 25.12 10.35
CA SER A 334 -37.82 24.45 9.07
C SER A 334 -37.82 22.93 9.22
N VAL A 335 -38.43 22.19 8.29
CA VAL A 335 -38.48 20.72 8.34
C VAL A 335 -37.08 20.11 8.47
N ILE A 336 -36.11 20.58 7.69
CA ILE A 336 -34.73 20.08 7.76
C ILE A 336 -34.13 20.29 9.17
N LYS A 337 -34.27 21.49 9.74
CA LYS A 337 -33.69 21.81 11.06
C LYS A 337 -34.39 21.07 12.19
N HIS A 338 -35.73 20.99 12.15
CA HIS A 338 -36.55 20.28 13.13
C HIS A 338 -36.08 18.84 13.35
N TRP A 339 -35.91 18.06 12.28
CA TRP A 339 -35.47 16.67 12.41
C TRP A 339 -34.00 16.53 12.80
N MET A 340 -33.13 17.45 12.36
CA MET A 340 -31.73 17.48 12.78
C MET A 340 -31.60 17.80 14.28
N GLU A 341 -32.43 18.72 14.81
CA GLU A 341 -32.53 19.02 16.25
C GLU A 341 -33.00 17.81 17.06
N LEU A 342 -33.91 17.00 16.50
CA LEU A 342 -34.33 15.73 17.09
C LEU A 342 -33.28 14.60 16.99
N GLY A 343 -32.20 14.81 16.22
CA GLY A 343 -31.03 13.94 16.19
C GLY A 343 -30.74 13.23 14.86
N ALA A 344 -31.50 13.52 13.79
CA ALA A 344 -31.16 13.03 12.45
C ALA A 344 -29.79 13.57 12.00
N LYS A 345 -28.97 12.72 11.37
CA LYS A 345 -27.61 13.05 10.91
C LYS A 345 -27.55 13.30 9.40
N GLY A 346 -28.67 13.20 8.70
CA GLY A 346 -28.70 13.41 7.25
C GLY A 346 -30.05 13.09 6.63
N TRP A 347 -30.10 13.25 5.31
CA TRP A 347 -31.27 13.00 4.49
C TRP A 347 -30.94 12.21 3.22
N ARG A 348 -31.87 11.35 2.82
CA ARG A 348 -31.99 10.80 1.47
C ARG A 348 -33.09 11.58 0.77
N LEU A 349 -32.82 12.15 -0.41
CA LEU A 349 -33.78 12.91 -1.19
C LEU A 349 -34.52 11.98 -2.17
N ASP A 350 -35.82 11.90 -2.00
CA ASP A 350 -36.72 11.17 -2.91
C ASP A 350 -36.88 11.93 -4.23
N VAL A 351 -36.81 11.20 -5.35
CA VAL A 351 -36.98 11.75 -6.70
C VAL A 351 -36.18 13.06 -6.90
N ALA A 352 -34.88 13.01 -6.59
CA ALA A 352 -34.00 14.18 -6.70
C ALA A 352 -33.95 14.78 -8.12
N ASP A 353 -34.33 13.97 -9.12
CA ASP A 353 -34.41 14.31 -10.53
C ASP A 353 -35.54 15.25 -10.94
N GLU A 354 -36.56 15.39 -10.09
CA GLU A 354 -37.68 16.29 -10.32
C GLU A 354 -37.50 17.63 -9.59
N MET A 355 -36.67 17.68 -8.55
CA MET A 355 -36.43 18.92 -7.80
C MET A 355 -35.53 19.90 -8.56
N PRO A 356 -35.67 21.22 -8.39
CA PRO A 356 -34.71 22.19 -8.94
C PRO A 356 -33.32 22.10 -8.29
N ASP A 357 -32.24 22.23 -9.06
CA ASP A 357 -30.86 22.25 -8.52
C ASP A 357 -30.67 23.33 -7.44
N SER A 358 -31.30 24.49 -7.62
CA SER A 358 -31.29 25.59 -6.64
C SER A 358 -31.88 25.18 -5.29
N PHE A 359 -32.91 24.33 -5.29
CA PHE A 359 -33.56 23.84 -4.08
C PHE A 359 -32.63 22.86 -3.34
N ILE A 360 -32.04 21.91 -4.06
CA ILE A 360 -31.08 20.93 -3.51
C ILE A 360 -29.87 21.65 -2.89
N LYS A 361 -29.28 22.63 -3.58
CA LYS A 361 -28.17 23.44 -3.05
C LYS A 361 -28.53 24.15 -1.75
N LYS A 362 -29.76 24.65 -1.62
CA LYS A 362 -30.24 25.29 -0.38
C LYS A 362 -30.37 24.29 0.77
N ILE A 363 -30.88 23.08 0.50
CA ILE A 363 -30.93 21.99 1.49
C ILE A 363 -29.51 21.66 1.95
N TYR A 364 -28.62 21.36 1.01
CA TYR A 364 -27.23 20.99 1.30
C TYR A 364 -26.55 22.06 2.15
N LYS A 365 -26.62 23.33 1.73
CA LYS A 365 -26.04 24.45 2.47
C LYS A 365 -26.60 24.53 3.90
N THR A 366 -27.91 24.46 4.06
CA THR A 366 -28.57 24.56 5.38
C THR A 366 -28.17 23.40 6.29
N MET A 367 -28.08 22.19 5.74
CA MET A 367 -27.61 21.02 6.48
C MET A 367 -26.16 21.20 6.94
N LYS A 368 -25.25 21.62 6.05
CA LYS A 368 -23.83 21.84 6.40
C LYS A 368 -23.63 23.00 7.38
N GLU A 369 -24.48 24.01 7.36
CA GLU A 369 -24.49 25.10 8.35
C GLU A 369 -24.97 24.64 9.72
N THR A 370 -25.96 23.74 9.76
CA THR A 370 -26.52 23.17 10.99
C THR A 370 -25.56 22.15 11.61
N ASP A 371 -25.01 21.27 10.78
CA ASP A 371 -24.05 20.24 11.15
C ASP A 371 -23.14 19.94 9.96
N LYS A 372 -21.87 20.33 10.05
CA LYS A 372 -20.88 20.17 8.96
C LYS A 372 -20.68 18.71 8.57
N ASP A 373 -20.92 17.78 9.49
CA ASP A 373 -20.77 16.34 9.27
C ASP A 373 -22.10 15.68 8.84
N SER A 374 -23.17 16.44 8.61
CA SER A 374 -24.41 15.88 8.07
C SER A 374 -24.21 15.35 6.64
N VAL A 375 -25.02 14.37 6.23
CA VAL A 375 -24.92 13.75 4.90
C VAL A 375 -26.21 13.91 4.09
N LEU A 376 -26.08 14.27 2.82
CA LEU A 376 -27.19 14.35 1.87
C LEU A 376 -26.99 13.39 0.70
N ILE A 377 -27.92 12.46 0.50
CA ILE A 377 -27.87 11.42 -0.54
C ILE A 377 -29.05 11.56 -1.49
N GLY A 378 -28.82 11.69 -2.79
CA GLY A 378 -29.89 11.74 -3.78
C GLY A 378 -30.34 10.37 -4.29
N GLU A 379 -31.62 10.20 -4.57
CA GLU A 379 -32.08 9.14 -5.46
C GLU A 379 -31.81 9.52 -6.93
N VAL A 380 -30.82 8.86 -7.54
CA VAL A 380 -30.47 9.03 -8.95
C VAL A 380 -30.14 7.66 -9.54
N TRP A 381 -30.83 7.27 -10.62
CA TRP A 381 -30.76 5.91 -11.18
C TRP A 381 -29.61 5.70 -12.17
N GLU A 382 -29.13 6.77 -12.80
CA GLU A 382 -28.06 6.79 -13.80
C GLU A 382 -26.76 7.42 -13.25
N ASP A 383 -25.81 7.68 -14.15
CA ASP A 383 -24.58 8.41 -13.83
C ASP A 383 -24.92 9.83 -13.35
N ALA A 384 -24.68 10.10 -12.06
CA ALA A 384 -25.05 11.36 -11.42
C ALA A 384 -24.18 12.55 -11.83
N SER A 385 -23.06 12.32 -12.52
CA SER A 385 -22.16 13.39 -12.98
C SER A 385 -22.61 14.05 -14.28
N ASN A 386 -23.43 13.34 -15.08
CA ASN A 386 -23.84 13.78 -16.40
C ASN A 386 -25.32 13.49 -16.71
N LYS A 387 -26.13 13.25 -15.67
CA LYS A 387 -27.55 12.96 -15.85
C LYS A 387 -28.26 14.12 -16.53
N GLU A 388 -29.05 13.79 -17.55
CA GLU A 388 -30.02 14.71 -18.14
C GLU A 388 -31.43 14.35 -17.63
N SER A 389 -32.14 15.34 -17.11
CA SER A 389 -33.54 15.22 -16.69
C SER A 389 -34.33 16.41 -17.25
N TYR A 390 -35.49 16.14 -17.86
CA TYR A 390 -36.33 17.16 -18.52
C TYR A 390 -35.57 18.10 -19.47
N GLY A 391 -34.61 17.56 -20.23
CA GLY A 391 -33.80 18.31 -21.20
C GLY A 391 -32.74 19.24 -20.59
N LYS A 392 -32.43 19.07 -19.30
CA LYS A 392 -31.38 19.83 -18.59
C LYS A 392 -30.36 18.88 -17.98
N LEU A 393 -29.08 19.23 -18.13
CA LEU A 393 -27.98 18.59 -17.42
C LEU A 393 -28.08 18.90 -15.92
N ARG A 394 -27.93 17.87 -15.08
CA ARG A 394 -28.08 17.95 -13.62
C ARG A 394 -26.72 18.01 -12.94
N HIS A 395 -26.62 18.77 -11.86
CA HIS A 395 -25.33 19.17 -11.29
C HIS A 395 -24.99 18.49 -9.95
N TYR A 396 -25.32 17.21 -9.76
CA TYR A 396 -25.32 16.59 -8.41
C TYR A 396 -23.95 16.43 -7.73
N LEU A 397 -22.86 16.36 -8.50
CA LEU A 397 -21.52 16.07 -8.00
C LEU A 397 -20.54 17.23 -8.22
N GLN A 398 -21.03 18.48 -8.19
CA GLN A 398 -20.21 19.68 -8.43
C GLN A 398 -19.69 20.32 -7.13
N GLY A 399 -20.16 19.87 -5.95
CA GLY A 399 -19.58 20.15 -4.64
C GLY A 399 -20.46 20.97 -3.70
N GLU A 400 -21.67 21.33 -4.12
CA GLU A 400 -22.63 22.12 -3.31
C GLU A 400 -24.03 21.50 -3.27
N GLU A 401 -24.22 20.35 -3.92
CA GLU A 401 -25.53 19.76 -4.14
C GLU A 401 -25.76 18.54 -3.24
N MET A 402 -24.88 17.54 -3.27
CA MET A 402 -25.04 16.29 -2.52
C MET A 402 -23.67 15.69 -2.15
N ASP A 403 -23.65 14.87 -1.10
CA ASP A 403 -22.46 14.09 -0.74
C ASP A 403 -22.33 12.82 -1.58
N GLY A 404 -23.46 12.23 -2.00
CA GLY A 404 -23.49 11.03 -2.84
C GLY A 404 -24.89 10.75 -3.35
N VAL A 405 -25.05 9.62 -4.04
CA VAL A 405 -26.35 9.15 -4.54
C VAL A 405 -26.54 7.66 -4.27
N MET A 406 -27.77 7.18 -4.39
CA MET A 406 -28.08 5.76 -4.48
C MET A 406 -27.41 5.17 -5.72
N ASN A 407 -26.41 4.30 -5.53
CA ASN A 407 -25.53 3.83 -6.58
C ASN A 407 -26.16 2.71 -7.44
N TYR A 408 -27.27 3.03 -8.11
CA TYR A 408 -27.93 2.15 -9.08
C TYR A 408 -27.01 1.72 -10.25
N PRO A 409 -26.08 2.56 -10.75
CA PRO A 409 -25.06 2.11 -11.70
C PRO A 409 -24.23 0.92 -11.18
N PHE A 410 -23.69 1.01 -9.96
CA PHE A 410 -22.98 -0.11 -9.33
C PHE A 410 -23.87 -1.36 -9.22
N ARG A 411 -25.10 -1.19 -8.72
CA ARG A 411 -26.08 -2.29 -8.59
C ARG A 411 -26.27 -3.01 -9.92
N LYS A 412 -26.49 -2.26 -11.00
CA LYS A 412 -26.71 -2.82 -12.35
C LYS A 412 -25.48 -3.58 -12.83
N ILE A 413 -24.29 -2.99 -12.73
CA ILE A 413 -23.03 -3.60 -13.18
C ILE A 413 -22.79 -4.93 -12.45
N ALA A 414 -22.93 -4.94 -11.12
CA ALA A 414 -22.69 -6.13 -10.32
C ALA A 414 -23.72 -7.24 -10.62
N LEU A 415 -25.01 -6.90 -10.75
CA LEU A 415 -26.06 -7.86 -11.10
C LEU A 415 -25.88 -8.43 -12.51
N ASP A 416 -25.62 -7.58 -13.51
CA ASP A 416 -25.43 -8.01 -14.90
C ASP A 416 -24.23 -8.95 -15.02
N PHE A 417 -23.16 -8.73 -14.25
CA PHE A 417 -22.05 -9.67 -14.18
C PHE A 417 -22.49 -11.01 -13.55
N MET A 418 -23.14 -11.00 -12.38
CA MET A 418 -23.55 -12.24 -11.71
C MET A 418 -24.57 -13.07 -12.49
N LEU A 419 -25.40 -12.40 -13.31
CA LEU A 419 -26.37 -13.03 -14.21
C LEU A 419 -25.79 -13.39 -15.58
N GLY A 420 -24.52 -13.07 -15.83
CA GLY A 420 -23.82 -13.41 -17.08
C GLY A 420 -24.24 -12.56 -18.30
N VAL A 421 -24.87 -11.41 -18.07
CA VAL A 421 -25.24 -10.42 -19.10
C VAL A 421 -24.01 -9.70 -19.64
N ILE A 422 -23.02 -9.42 -18.79
CA ILE A 422 -21.75 -8.79 -19.15
C ILE A 422 -20.55 -9.61 -18.63
N ASP A 423 -19.39 -9.43 -19.28
CA ASP A 423 -18.12 -10.05 -18.89
C ASP A 423 -17.27 -9.13 -17.98
N ALA A 424 -16.13 -9.63 -17.50
CA ALA A 424 -15.26 -8.87 -16.61
C ALA A 424 -14.64 -7.61 -17.27
N ASN A 425 -14.47 -7.59 -18.60
CA ASN A 425 -13.94 -6.42 -19.32
C ASN A 425 -14.99 -5.30 -19.41
N ALA A 426 -16.25 -5.66 -19.66
CA ALA A 426 -17.37 -4.72 -19.62
C ALA A 426 -17.59 -4.16 -18.21
N VAL A 427 -17.45 -4.99 -17.16
CA VAL A 427 -17.43 -4.53 -15.76
C VAL A 427 -16.30 -3.52 -15.54
N HIS A 428 -15.07 -3.85 -15.96
CA HIS A 428 -13.93 -2.96 -15.85
C HIS A 428 -14.21 -1.59 -16.48
N ARG A 429 -14.67 -1.56 -17.74
CA ARG A 429 -15.01 -0.32 -18.45
C ARG A 429 -16.07 0.50 -17.71
N ALA A 430 -17.16 -0.15 -17.28
CA ALA A 430 -18.27 0.53 -16.62
C ALA A 430 -17.87 1.12 -15.26
N LEU A 431 -17.11 0.39 -14.44
CA LEU A 431 -16.65 0.89 -13.14
C LEU A 431 -15.55 1.95 -13.27
N MET A 432 -14.65 1.80 -14.26
CA MET A 432 -13.65 2.83 -14.55
C MET A 432 -14.30 4.12 -15.03
N SER A 433 -15.40 4.06 -15.79
CA SER A 433 -16.17 5.25 -16.16
C SER A 433 -16.70 5.99 -14.93
N LEU A 434 -17.25 5.29 -13.93
CA LEU A 434 -17.72 5.93 -12.69
C LEU A 434 -16.55 6.53 -11.89
N ALA A 435 -15.44 5.81 -11.78
CA ALA A 435 -14.24 6.29 -11.09
C ALA A 435 -13.57 7.49 -11.79
N GLU A 436 -13.69 7.57 -13.11
CA GLU A 436 -13.21 8.68 -13.92
C GLU A 436 -14.13 9.91 -13.81
N ASN A 437 -15.44 9.70 -13.76
CA ASN A 437 -16.43 10.75 -13.78
C ASN A 437 -16.72 11.37 -12.40
N TYR A 438 -16.60 10.61 -11.31
CA TYR A 438 -17.00 11.06 -9.97
C TYR A 438 -15.82 11.68 -9.23
N PRO A 439 -16.00 12.83 -8.55
CA PRO A 439 -15.00 13.31 -7.59
C PRO A 439 -14.70 12.23 -6.55
N SER A 440 -13.43 12.11 -6.15
CA SER A 440 -12.96 11.03 -5.28
C SER A 440 -13.75 10.95 -3.96
N HIS A 441 -14.04 12.10 -3.34
CA HIS A 441 -14.84 12.17 -2.13
C HIS A 441 -16.28 11.65 -2.33
N ASN A 442 -16.91 11.96 -3.47
CA ASN A 442 -18.26 11.48 -3.79
C ASN A 442 -18.25 9.99 -4.15
N PHE A 443 -17.29 9.53 -4.95
CA PHE A 443 -17.17 8.11 -5.33
C PHE A 443 -17.12 7.18 -4.11
N TYR A 444 -16.40 7.57 -3.06
CA TYR A 444 -16.33 6.83 -1.79
C TYR A 444 -17.51 7.09 -0.84
N ALA A 445 -18.38 8.06 -1.13
CA ALA A 445 -19.61 8.35 -0.40
C ALA A 445 -20.87 7.84 -1.12
N MET A 446 -20.74 7.12 -2.23
CA MET A 446 -21.89 6.52 -2.92
C MET A 446 -22.58 5.47 -2.04
N MET A 447 -23.92 5.46 -2.02
CA MET A 447 -24.70 4.45 -1.31
C MET A 447 -24.81 3.19 -2.17
N ASN A 448 -23.92 2.22 -1.93
CA ASN A 448 -23.81 0.97 -2.68
C ASN A 448 -24.93 0.00 -2.29
N LEU A 449 -26.10 0.17 -2.88
CA LEU A 449 -27.25 -0.72 -2.70
C LEU A 449 -27.21 -1.95 -3.63
N ILE A 450 -27.83 -3.03 -3.16
CA ILE A 450 -28.14 -4.22 -3.97
C ILE A 450 -29.67 -4.41 -4.05
N GLY A 451 -30.36 -4.35 -2.91
CA GLY A 451 -31.81 -4.25 -2.80
C GLY A 451 -32.25 -2.85 -2.35
N SER A 452 -33.53 -2.55 -2.58
CA SER A 452 -34.23 -1.37 -2.05
C SER A 452 -35.75 -1.60 -2.13
N HIS A 453 -36.51 -0.68 -1.57
CA HIS A 453 -37.97 -0.69 -1.62
C HIS A 453 -38.61 -0.46 -3.00
N ASP A 454 -37.84 -0.12 -4.05
CA ASP A 454 -38.34 0.15 -5.41
C ASP A 454 -37.98 -0.93 -6.43
N VAL A 455 -37.11 -1.85 -6.04
CA VAL A 455 -36.66 -2.95 -6.90
C VAL A 455 -37.12 -4.30 -6.33
N PRO A 456 -37.26 -5.35 -7.16
CA PRO A 456 -37.48 -6.71 -6.66
C PRO A 456 -36.38 -7.12 -5.68
N ARG A 457 -36.73 -8.02 -4.74
CA ARG A 457 -35.74 -8.59 -3.82
C ARG A 457 -34.63 -9.26 -4.60
N VAL A 458 -33.38 -8.98 -4.21
CA VAL A 458 -32.21 -9.44 -4.95
C VAL A 458 -32.18 -10.96 -5.08
N LEU A 459 -32.59 -11.69 -4.05
CA LEU A 459 -32.58 -13.15 -4.07
C LEU A 459 -33.50 -13.70 -5.17
N THR A 460 -34.67 -13.07 -5.37
CA THR A 460 -35.60 -13.41 -6.46
C THR A 460 -34.97 -13.22 -7.84
N LEU A 461 -34.19 -12.16 -8.03
CA LEU A 461 -33.49 -11.90 -9.30
C LEU A 461 -32.35 -12.89 -9.54
N LEU A 462 -31.54 -13.17 -8.53
CA LEU A 462 -30.38 -14.06 -8.64
C LEU A 462 -30.76 -15.53 -8.82
N GLY A 463 -31.96 -15.90 -8.38
CA GLY A 463 -32.57 -17.19 -8.66
C GLY A 463 -33.23 -17.30 -10.05
N GLU A 464 -33.15 -16.24 -10.86
CA GLU A 464 -33.74 -16.17 -12.21
C GLU A 464 -35.24 -16.48 -12.20
N ALA A 465 -35.97 -15.91 -11.25
CA ALA A 465 -37.42 -16.00 -11.24
C ALA A 465 -38.03 -15.46 -12.55
N PRO A 466 -39.17 -16.00 -13.02
CA PRO A 466 -39.85 -15.48 -14.21
C PRO A 466 -40.10 -13.97 -14.10
N PRO A 467 -40.04 -13.20 -15.20
CA PRO A 467 -40.38 -11.78 -15.16
C PRO A 467 -41.76 -11.56 -14.55
N GLY A 468 -41.89 -10.62 -13.60
CA GLY A 468 -43.15 -10.41 -12.87
C GLY A 468 -44.35 -10.11 -13.78
N GLU A 469 -44.12 -9.43 -14.90
CA GLU A 469 -45.11 -9.14 -15.94
C GLU A 469 -45.73 -10.39 -16.58
N SER A 470 -45.04 -11.54 -16.50
CA SER A 470 -45.55 -12.82 -16.99
C SER A 470 -46.46 -13.55 -15.99
N LEU A 471 -46.62 -13.01 -14.78
CA LEU A 471 -47.37 -13.60 -13.68
C LEU A 471 -48.52 -12.70 -13.22
N THR A 472 -49.66 -13.30 -12.88
CA THR A 472 -50.75 -12.60 -12.21
C THR A 472 -50.34 -12.12 -10.80
N VAL A 473 -51.01 -11.10 -10.27
CA VAL A 473 -50.80 -10.59 -8.90
C VAL A 473 -50.84 -11.73 -7.86
N ALA A 474 -51.81 -12.64 -7.98
CA ALA A 474 -51.92 -13.79 -7.07
C ALA A 474 -50.77 -14.80 -7.21
N GLN A 475 -50.23 -14.98 -8.42
CA GLN A 475 -49.06 -15.82 -8.65
C GLN A 475 -47.78 -15.17 -8.10
N GLN A 476 -47.61 -13.87 -8.30
CA GLN A 476 -46.45 -13.13 -7.76
C GLN A 476 -46.40 -13.22 -6.23
N ALA A 477 -47.53 -13.02 -5.54
CA ALA A 477 -47.61 -13.10 -4.08
C ALA A 477 -47.17 -14.46 -3.50
N ARG A 478 -47.52 -15.56 -4.19
CA ARG A 478 -47.30 -16.93 -3.74
C ARG A 478 -46.02 -17.55 -4.27
N TYR A 479 -45.36 -16.92 -5.23
CA TYR A 479 -44.17 -17.47 -5.87
C TYR A 479 -43.04 -17.61 -4.86
N ARG A 480 -42.38 -18.77 -4.87
CA ARG A 480 -41.14 -19.02 -4.14
C ARG A 480 -40.17 -19.72 -5.06
N LEU A 481 -38.88 -19.41 -4.93
CA LEU A 481 -37.85 -20.05 -5.72
C LEU A 481 -37.81 -21.57 -5.44
N PRO A 482 -37.73 -22.42 -6.48
CA PRO A 482 -37.39 -23.83 -6.29
C PRO A 482 -36.05 -23.97 -5.55
N GLN A 483 -35.89 -25.04 -4.76
CA GLN A 483 -34.73 -25.23 -3.90
C GLN A 483 -33.38 -25.05 -4.63
N GLU A 484 -33.22 -25.62 -5.83
CA GLU A 484 -32.01 -25.50 -6.65
C GLU A 484 -31.73 -24.04 -7.06
N LYS A 485 -32.75 -23.33 -7.54
CA LYS A 485 -32.64 -21.91 -7.91
C LYS A 485 -32.38 -21.02 -6.70
N ARG A 486 -32.94 -21.37 -5.53
CA ARG A 486 -32.67 -20.66 -4.27
C ARG A 486 -31.22 -20.86 -3.81
N GLN A 487 -30.66 -22.06 -3.95
CA GLN A 487 -29.24 -22.31 -3.64
C GLN A 487 -28.31 -21.53 -4.58
N LEU A 488 -28.61 -21.51 -5.88
CA LEU A 488 -27.90 -20.67 -6.84
C LEU A 488 -27.98 -19.18 -6.47
N ALA A 489 -29.17 -18.71 -6.08
CA ALA A 489 -29.39 -17.34 -5.65
C ALA A 489 -28.56 -16.98 -4.40
N ILE A 490 -28.50 -17.89 -3.40
CA ILE A 490 -27.70 -17.71 -2.19
C ILE A 490 -26.22 -17.61 -2.54
N ALA A 491 -25.68 -18.51 -3.37
CA ALA A 491 -24.28 -18.48 -3.78
C ALA A 491 -23.92 -17.17 -4.52
N ARG A 492 -24.79 -16.72 -5.44
CA ARG A 492 -24.62 -15.44 -6.13
C ARG A 492 -24.74 -14.24 -5.18
N LEU A 493 -25.66 -14.28 -4.22
CA LEU A 493 -25.84 -13.20 -3.25
C LEU A 493 -24.60 -13.07 -2.37
N LYS A 494 -24.01 -14.19 -1.94
CA LYS A 494 -22.74 -14.18 -1.19
C LYS A 494 -21.63 -13.43 -1.94
N MET A 495 -21.50 -13.65 -3.25
CA MET A 495 -20.55 -12.91 -4.08
C MET A 495 -20.87 -11.41 -4.19
N LEU A 496 -22.15 -11.04 -4.32
CA LEU A 496 -22.55 -9.63 -4.35
C LEU A 496 -22.27 -8.93 -3.02
N VAL A 497 -22.53 -9.56 -1.89
CA VAL A 497 -22.25 -9.01 -0.55
C VAL A 497 -20.74 -8.83 -0.37
N LEU A 498 -19.93 -9.79 -0.85
CA LEU A 498 -18.47 -9.64 -0.88
C LEU A 498 -18.05 -8.40 -1.66
N TRP A 499 -18.63 -8.20 -2.85
CA TRP A 499 -18.35 -7.03 -3.67
C TRP A 499 -18.78 -5.74 -2.98
N GLN A 500 -20.00 -5.73 -2.43
CA GLN A 500 -20.58 -4.59 -1.72
C GLN A 500 -19.69 -4.14 -0.55
N MET A 501 -19.18 -5.07 0.25
CA MET A 501 -18.39 -4.77 1.46
C MET A 501 -16.94 -4.39 1.16
N THR A 502 -16.41 -4.75 -0.01
CA THR A 502 -14.99 -4.55 -0.36
C THR A 502 -14.73 -3.56 -1.49
N PHE A 503 -15.78 -2.98 -2.09
CA PHE A 503 -15.70 -1.90 -3.09
C PHE A 503 -15.70 -0.50 -2.42
N PRO A 504 -15.13 0.55 -3.05
CA PRO A 504 -15.30 1.93 -2.61
C PRO A 504 -16.78 2.35 -2.57
N GLY A 505 -17.13 3.22 -1.63
CA GLY A 505 -18.53 3.58 -1.33
C GLY A 505 -19.04 2.96 -0.04
N VAL A 506 -20.24 3.36 0.36
CA VAL A 506 -20.90 2.98 1.61
C VAL A 506 -21.86 1.83 1.34
N PRO A 507 -21.60 0.60 1.84
CA PRO A 507 -22.49 -0.53 1.65
C PRO A 507 -23.89 -0.25 2.23
N SER A 508 -24.94 -0.58 1.49
CA SER A 508 -26.33 -0.45 1.96
C SER A 508 -27.08 -1.77 1.93
N VAL A 509 -27.34 -2.32 3.11
CA VAL A 509 -28.12 -3.55 3.30
C VAL A 509 -29.60 -3.19 3.42
N TYR A 510 -30.44 -3.71 2.54
CA TYR A 510 -31.89 -3.56 2.64
C TYR A 510 -32.45 -4.65 3.55
N TYR A 511 -33.23 -4.26 4.56
CA TYR A 511 -33.66 -5.18 5.63
C TYR A 511 -34.25 -6.49 5.06
N GLY A 512 -33.73 -7.63 5.49
CA GLY A 512 -34.16 -8.96 5.05
C GLY A 512 -33.38 -9.54 3.87
N ASP A 513 -32.55 -8.76 3.16
CA ASP A 513 -31.65 -9.33 2.15
C ASP A 513 -30.62 -10.26 2.80
N GLU A 514 -30.12 -9.92 4.00
CA GLU A 514 -29.27 -10.76 4.84
C GLU A 514 -29.98 -11.97 5.42
N ALA A 515 -31.31 -11.89 5.57
CA ALA A 515 -32.15 -12.99 6.03
C ALA A 515 -32.66 -13.89 4.88
N GLY A 516 -32.38 -13.53 3.62
CA GLY A 516 -32.77 -14.30 2.44
C GLY A 516 -34.26 -14.17 2.06
N VAL A 517 -34.83 -12.98 2.25
CA VAL A 517 -36.21 -12.63 1.87
C VAL A 517 -36.37 -12.60 0.35
N GLU A 518 -37.48 -13.17 -0.14
CA GLU A 518 -37.88 -13.17 -1.54
C GLU A 518 -39.06 -12.21 -1.77
N GLY A 519 -39.19 -11.69 -2.99
CA GLY A 519 -40.31 -10.83 -3.37
C GLY A 519 -40.12 -10.19 -4.74
N TYR A 520 -41.22 -10.12 -5.50
CA TYR A 520 -41.30 -9.30 -6.72
C TYR A 520 -41.31 -7.80 -6.37
N ARG A 521 -41.68 -6.94 -7.33
CA ARG A 521 -41.83 -5.49 -7.10
C ARG A 521 -42.89 -5.18 -6.04
N ASP A 522 -42.99 -3.91 -5.70
CA ASP A 522 -44.00 -3.36 -4.80
C ASP A 522 -45.40 -3.96 -5.05
N PRO A 523 -46.07 -4.48 -4.01
CA PRO A 523 -45.72 -4.43 -2.58
C PRO A 523 -44.86 -5.57 -2.04
N TYR A 524 -44.51 -6.57 -2.84
CA TYR A 524 -43.91 -7.82 -2.36
C TYR A 524 -42.46 -7.68 -1.89
N ASN A 525 -41.71 -6.72 -2.43
CA ASN A 525 -40.37 -6.36 -1.97
C ASN A 525 -40.36 -5.72 -0.57
N ARG A 526 -41.52 -5.34 -0.03
CA ARG A 526 -41.73 -4.78 1.30
C ARG A 526 -42.34 -5.81 2.27
N SER A 527 -42.08 -7.10 2.07
CA SER A 527 -42.48 -8.16 3.00
C SER A 527 -41.84 -7.96 4.38
N THR A 528 -42.46 -8.50 5.42
CA THR A 528 -41.96 -8.40 6.80
C THR A 528 -40.61 -9.10 6.99
N TYR A 529 -39.82 -8.62 7.95
CA TYR A 529 -38.57 -9.27 8.33
C TYR A 529 -38.87 -10.63 9.02
N PRO A 530 -38.23 -11.74 8.62
CA PRO A 530 -38.58 -13.09 9.07
C PRO A 530 -37.89 -13.45 10.41
N TRP A 531 -38.18 -12.72 11.48
CA TRP A 531 -37.55 -12.93 12.79
C TRP A 531 -37.68 -14.38 13.28
N GLY A 532 -36.55 -15.03 13.58
CA GLY A 532 -36.48 -16.43 14.00
C GLY A 532 -36.57 -17.46 12.87
N GLN A 533 -36.72 -17.02 11.62
CA GLN A 533 -36.74 -17.85 10.40
C GLN A 533 -35.72 -17.35 9.36
N GLU A 534 -34.68 -16.65 9.80
CA GLU A 534 -33.65 -16.12 8.94
C GLU A 534 -32.84 -17.23 8.26
N ASN A 535 -32.36 -16.96 7.05
CA ASN A 535 -31.31 -17.78 6.46
C ASN A 535 -29.98 -17.53 7.22
N ILE A 536 -29.65 -18.45 8.14
CA ILE A 536 -28.45 -18.34 8.98
C ILE A 536 -27.15 -18.31 8.16
N GLU A 537 -27.09 -19.04 7.05
CA GLU A 537 -25.92 -19.06 6.17
C GLU A 537 -25.64 -17.68 5.56
N LEU A 538 -26.68 -16.98 5.10
CA LEU A 538 -26.54 -15.60 4.59
C LEU A 538 -26.26 -14.62 5.71
N LEU A 539 -26.91 -14.76 6.87
CA LEU A 539 -26.72 -13.88 8.01
C LEU A 539 -25.27 -13.90 8.52
N GLU A 540 -24.71 -15.10 8.72
CA GLU A 540 -23.32 -15.26 9.14
C GLU A 540 -22.34 -14.79 8.08
N TRP A 541 -22.66 -14.96 6.80
CA TRP A 541 -21.85 -14.40 5.71
C TRP A 541 -21.81 -12.86 5.72
N HIS A 542 -22.95 -12.21 5.97
CA HIS A 542 -22.99 -10.75 6.13
C HIS A 542 -22.18 -10.31 7.34
N LYS A 543 -22.34 -10.96 8.49
CA LYS A 543 -21.55 -10.68 9.70
C LYS A 543 -20.05 -10.79 9.43
N GLN A 544 -19.61 -11.87 8.78
CA GLN A 544 -18.20 -12.08 8.45
C GLN A 544 -17.63 -10.95 7.58
N LEU A 545 -18.34 -10.57 6.52
CA LEU A 545 -17.86 -9.54 5.58
C LEU A 545 -17.96 -8.12 6.13
N ILE A 546 -18.98 -7.83 6.94
CA ILE A 546 -19.08 -6.55 7.66
C ILE A 546 -17.93 -6.45 8.68
N ALA A 547 -17.68 -7.50 9.45
CA ALA A 547 -16.55 -7.54 10.38
C ALA A 547 -15.22 -7.32 9.65
N LEU A 548 -15.05 -7.96 8.49
CA LEU A 548 -13.87 -7.80 7.64
C LEU A 548 -13.69 -6.34 7.18
N ARG A 549 -14.74 -5.69 6.67
CA ARG A 549 -14.70 -4.27 6.28
C ARG A 549 -14.35 -3.38 7.46
N ASN A 550 -14.96 -3.62 8.62
CA ASN A 550 -14.74 -2.82 9.83
C ASN A 550 -13.31 -2.95 10.35
N GLN A 551 -12.71 -4.14 10.24
CA GLN A 551 -11.36 -4.44 10.69
C GLN A 551 -10.27 -3.80 9.81
N TYR A 552 -10.45 -3.75 8.49
CA TYR A 552 -9.40 -3.31 7.56
C TYR A 552 -9.80 -2.04 6.79
N ASP A 553 -9.12 -0.93 7.10
CA ASP A 553 -9.36 0.37 6.46
C ASP A 553 -9.13 0.36 4.95
N VAL A 554 -8.34 -0.59 4.43
CA VAL A 554 -8.12 -0.78 2.99
C VAL A 554 -9.43 -0.97 2.21
N PHE A 555 -10.47 -1.56 2.83
CA PHE A 555 -11.78 -1.73 2.20
C PHE A 555 -12.66 -0.49 2.28
N LYS A 556 -12.37 0.43 3.20
CA LYS A 556 -13.09 1.70 3.38
C LYS A 556 -12.51 2.77 2.45
N THR A 557 -11.25 3.13 2.65
CA THR A 557 -10.60 4.27 1.99
C THR A 557 -9.35 3.91 1.18
N GLY A 558 -8.98 2.64 1.08
CA GLY A 558 -7.86 2.21 0.23
C GLY A 558 -8.11 2.50 -1.26
N LYS A 559 -7.04 2.83 -1.99
CA LYS A 559 -7.05 3.07 -3.44
C LYS A 559 -7.57 1.84 -4.16
N TRP A 560 -8.51 2.04 -5.07
CA TRP A 560 -9.08 0.99 -5.88
C TRP A 560 -8.44 0.95 -7.27
N ILE A 561 -8.11 -0.26 -7.72
CA ILE A 561 -7.48 -0.52 -9.02
C ILE A 561 -8.17 -1.73 -9.64
N SER A 562 -8.85 -1.52 -10.76
CA SER A 562 -9.53 -2.59 -11.48
C SER A 562 -8.54 -3.56 -12.15
N LEU A 563 -8.85 -4.85 -12.11
CA LEU A 563 -8.00 -5.91 -12.66
C LEU A 563 -8.88 -7.02 -13.29
N PRO A 564 -9.40 -6.85 -14.52
CA PRO A 564 -10.12 -7.91 -15.19
C PRO A 564 -9.18 -9.12 -15.41
N ALA A 565 -9.49 -10.26 -14.80
CA ALA A 565 -8.59 -11.41 -14.72
C ALA A 565 -8.86 -12.47 -15.81
N HIS A 566 -10.13 -12.62 -16.16
CA HIS A 566 -10.67 -13.54 -17.16
C HIS A 566 -12.10 -13.09 -17.52
N GLU A 567 -12.67 -13.48 -18.66
CA GLU A 567 -14.04 -13.09 -19.06
C GLU A 567 -15.11 -13.33 -17.96
N GLN A 568 -14.93 -14.41 -17.19
CA GLN A 568 -15.82 -14.81 -16.09
C GLN A 568 -15.24 -14.58 -14.69
N VAL A 569 -14.05 -13.99 -14.58
CA VAL A 569 -13.42 -13.66 -13.29
C VAL A 569 -13.05 -12.19 -13.27
N TYR A 570 -13.80 -11.44 -12.46
CA TYR A 570 -13.46 -10.05 -12.18
C TYR A 570 -12.62 -9.96 -10.92
N ALA A 571 -11.61 -9.10 -10.92
CA ALA A 571 -10.80 -8.83 -9.74
C ALA A 571 -10.49 -7.33 -9.63
N TYR A 572 -10.10 -6.92 -8.43
CA TYR A 572 -9.53 -5.60 -8.19
C TYR A 572 -8.60 -5.60 -6.98
N VAL A 573 -7.72 -4.61 -6.93
CA VAL A 573 -6.83 -4.34 -5.81
C VAL A 573 -7.40 -3.21 -4.97
N ARG A 574 -7.34 -3.36 -3.65
CA ARG A 574 -7.49 -2.29 -2.67
C ARG A 574 -6.14 -2.10 -1.97
N THR A 575 -5.58 -0.89 -1.96
CA THR A 575 -4.26 -0.68 -1.37
C THR A 575 -4.13 0.64 -0.63
N ILE A 576 -3.45 0.62 0.50
CA ILE A 576 -2.95 1.77 1.27
C ILE A 576 -1.43 1.58 1.33
N THR A 577 -0.69 2.59 0.89
CA THR A 577 0.77 2.63 0.90
C THR A 577 1.23 3.91 1.56
N ASP A 578 2.47 3.93 2.07
CA ASP A 578 3.10 5.13 2.63
C ASP A 578 2.31 5.71 3.81
N ARG A 579 1.57 4.84 4.49
CA ARG A 579 0.63 5.12 5.58
C ARG A 579 -0.47 6.12 5.22
N GLN A 580 -0.76 6.33 3.94
CA GLN A 580 -1.77 7.29 3.50
C GLN A 580 -2.87 6.62 2.67
N ASP A 581 -4.13 6.88 3.02
CA ASP A 581 -5.26 6.50 2.19
C ASP A 581 -5.47 7.49 1.03
N VAL A 582 -6.53 7.29 0.22
CA VAL A 582 -6.80 8.16 -0.94
C VAL A 582 -7.13 9.62 -0.58
N PHE A 583 -7.36 9.91 0.70
CA PHE A 583 -7.64 11.24 1.21
C PHE A 583 -6.45 11.81 2.00
N GLY A 584 -5.29 11.14 1.99
CA GLY A 584 -4.08 11.55 2.71
C GLY A 584 -4.14 11.30 4.22
N GLN A 585 -5.10 10.51 4.72
CA GLN A 585 -5.21 10.22 6.15
C GLN A 585 -4.26 9.11 6.57
N ASN A 586 -3.67 9.25 7.76
CA ASN A 586 -2.75 8.26 8.30
C ASN A 586 -3.49 6.95 8.62
N LYS A 587 -3.23 5.90 7.84
CA LYS A 587 -3.85 4.57 7.96
C LYS A 587 -2.77 3.48 7.88
N GLN A 588 -3.10 2.29 8.35
CA GLN A 588 -2.18 1.17 8.23
C GLN A 588 -2.06 0.72 6.77
N ASP A 589 -0.82 0.62 6.32
CA ASP A 589 -0.45 0.02 5.05
C ASP A 589 -0.97 -1.40 4.93
N ASN A 590 -1.83 -1.64 3.95
CA ASN A 590 -2.40 -2.94 3.64
C ASN A 590 -2.73 -3.01 2.15
N THR A 591 -2.56 -4.19 1.55
CA THR A 591 -2.91 -4.44 0.15
C THR A 591 -3.75 -5.70 0.08
N ALA A 592 -4.95 -5.60 -0.49
CA ALA A 592 -5.87 -6.71 -0.68
C ALA A 592 -6.22 -6.87 -2.17
N ILE A 593 -6.40 -8.10 -2.61
CA ILE A 593 -6.91 -8.45 -3.93
C ILE A 593 -8.21 -9.21 -3.74
N VAL A 594 -9.28 -8.71 -4.35
CA VAL A 594 -10.61 -9.33 -4.28
C VAL A 594 -10.93 -9.93 -5.64
N LEU A 595 -11.43 -11.16 -5.66
CA LEU A 595 -11.74 -11.91 -6.89
C LEU A 595 -13.14 -12.50 -6.82
N PHE A 596 -13.80 -12.59 -7.97
CA PHE A 596 -15.15 -13.16 -8.12
C PHE A 596 -15.19 -14.10 -9.31
N ASN A 597 -15.40 -15.39 -9.09
CA ASN A 597 -15.70 -16.35 -10.15
C ASN A 597 -17.21 -16.53 -10.31
N ARG A 598 -17.80 -15.92 -11.35
CA ARG A 598 -19.25 -16.07 -11.60
C ARG A 598 -19.63 -17.38 -12.29
N SER A 599 -18.65 -18.19 -12.73
CA SER A 599 -18.93 -19.39 -13.51
C SER A 599 -19.34 -20.56 -12.61
N THR A 600 -19.96 -21.56 -13.22
CA THR A 600 -20.31 -22.84 -12.57
C THR A 600 -19.16 -23.85 -12.59
N GLU A 601 -17.98 -23.44 -13.06
CA GLU A 601 -16.80 -24.28 -13.20
C GLU A 601 -15.62 -23.69 -12.40
N PRO A 602 -14.66 -24.51 -11.95
CA PRO A 602 -13.45 -23.99 -11.35
C PRO A 602 -12.58 -23.29 -12.40
N LEU A 603 -12.02 -22.13 -12.06
CA LEU A 603 -11.14 -21.35 -12.94
C LEU A 603 -9.83 -21.00 -12.23
N THR A 604 -8.71 -21.12 -12.95
CA THR A 604 -7.40 -20.66 -12.47
C THR A 604 -6.99 -19.41 -13.24
N VAL A 605 -6.72 -18.32 -12.51
CA VAL A 605 -6.28 -17.04 -13.08
C VAL A 605 -4.85 -16.72 -12.65
N LYS A 606 -4.13 -16.00 -13.52
CA LYS A 606 -2.77 -15.51 -13.27
C LYS A 606 -2.80 -13.98 -13.29
N LEU A 607 -2.54 -13.38 -12.15
CA LEU A 607 -2.61 -11.93 -11.96
C LEU A 607 -1.18 -11.36 -11.91
N PRO A 608 -0.83 -10.39 -12.77
CA PRO A 608 0.42 -9.65 -12.63
C PRO A 608 0.29 -8.65 -11.48
N VAL A 609 0.90 -8.96 -10.33
CA VAL A 609 0.72 -8.19 -9.07
C VAL A 609 1.98 -7.48 -8.59
N ARG A 610 3.09 -7.61 -9.34
CA ARG A 610 4.39 -7.01 -9.05
C ARG A 610 4.30 -5.52 -8.67
N THR A 611 3.38 -4.76 -9.25
CA THR A 611 3.25 -3.33 -8.95
C THR A 611 2.74 -3.06 -7.52
N TRP A 612 2.08 -4.02 -6.86
CA TRP A 612 1.36 -3.78 -5.60
C TRP A 612 1.82 -4.65 -4.42
N CYS A 613 2.17 -5.92 -4.66
CA CYS A 613 2.52 -6.85 -3.59
C CYS A 613 3.48 -7.97 -4.04
N TYR A 614 4.12 -8.61 -3.05
CA TYR A 614 5.16 -9.63 -3.23
C TYR A 614 5.02 -10.70 -2.14
N GLY A 615 5.83 -11.76 -2.20
CA GLY A 615 5.85 -12.75 -1.12
C GLY A 615 4.57 -13.59 -1.04
N ILE A 616 3.73 -13.36 -0.03
CA ILE A 616 2.60 -14.24 0.32
C ILE A 616 1.31 -13.43 0.49
N MET A 617 0.21 -13.94 -0.06
CA MET A 617 -1.14 -13.46 0.21
C MET A 617 -1.88 -14.45 1.13
N LEU A 618 -2.69 -13.96 2.05
CA LEU A 618 -3.57 -14.75 2.93
C LEU A 618 -4.99 -14.72 2.38
N ASP A 619 -5.60 -15.89 2.20
CA ASP A 619 -7.03 -15.97 1.90
C ASP A 619 -7.86 -15.80 3.18
N LEU A 620 -8.39 -14.60 3.38
CA LEU A 620 -9.14 -14.25 4.59
C LEU A 620 -10.49 -14.96 4.70
N LEU A 621 -10.98 -15.58 3.62
CA LEU A 621 -12.23 -16.32 3.61
C LEU A 621 -12.03 -17.84 3.72
N ASN A 622 -10.77 -18.30 3.72
CA ASN A 622 -10.41 -19.73 3.78
C ASN A 622 -9.26 -19.97 4.76
N ASP A 623 -9.52 -19.76 6.05
CA ASP A 623 -8.59 -20.03 7.18
C ASP A 623 -7.18 -19.41 7.04
N ASN A 624 -7.08 -18.24 6.39
CA ASN A 624 -5.79 -17.57 6.11
C ASN A 624 -4.80 -18.45 5.33
N GLN A 625 -5.31 -19.27 4.40
CA GLN A 625 -4.48 -20.07 3.51
C GLN A 625 -3.45 -19.16 2.80
N GLN A 626 -2.18 -19.55 2.87
CA GLN A 626 -1.07 -18.81 2.26
C GLN A 626 -0.95 -19.15 0.77
N ILE A 627 -0.96 -18.12 -0.07
CA ILE A 627 -0.81 -18.22 -1.52
C ILE A 627 0.47 -17.44 -1.91
N PRO A 628 1.53 -18.11 -2.37
CA PRO A 628 2.78 -17.44 -2.75
C PRO A 628 2.64 -16.70 -4.09
N ILE A 629 3.29 -15.55 -4.18
CA ILE A 629 3.52 -14.79 -5.42
C ILE A 629 4.86 -15.26 -5.98
N THR A 630 4.85 -15.76 -7.21
CA THR A 630 6.06 -16.26 -7.88
C THR A 630 6.34 -15.42 -9.11
N ASN A 631 7.55 -14.84 -9.21
CA ASN A 631 7.97 -13.97 -10.32
C ASN A 631 6.98 -12.81 -10.58
N GLY A 632 6.45 -12.21 -9.52
CA GLY A 632 5.48 -11.11 -9.61
C GLY A 632 4.08 -11.52 -10.11
N ILE A 633 3.82 -12.83 -10.25
CA ILE A 633 2.53 -13.37 -10.68
C ILE A 633 1.87 -14.12 -9.52
N LEU A 634 0.63 -13.76 -9.22
CA LEU A 634 -0.24 -14.47 -8.28
C LEU A 634 -1.12 -15.44 -9.07
N THR A 635 -0.99 -16.75 -8.82
CA THR A 635 -1.84 -17.78 -9.44
C THR A 635 -2.91 -18.22 -8.45
N VAL A 636 -4.19 -18.04 -8.79
CA VAL A 636 -5.32 -18.31 -7.90
C VAL A 636 -6.28 -19.26 -8.58
N CYS A 637 -6.66 -20.34 -7.89
CA CYS A 637 -7.77 -21.21 -8.30
C CYS A 637 -9.04 -20.81 -7.53
N LEU A 638 -10.12 -20.54 -8.26
CA LEU A 638 -11.44 -20.25 -7.71
C LEU A 638 -12.40 -21.39 -8.06
N GLN A 639 -13.15 -21.88 -7.08
CA GLN A 639 -14.26 -22.81 -7.24
C GLN A 639 -15.46 -22.13 -7.94
N PRO A 640 -16.43 -22.92 -8.43
CA PRO A 640 -17.69 -22.39 -8.96
C PRO A 640 -18.36 -21.42 -7.98
N LEU A 641 -18.78 -20.25 -8.47
CA LEU A 641 -19.48 -19.22 -7.68
C LEU A 641 -18.74 -18.80 -6.39
N GLU A 642 -17.40 -18.84 -6.42
CA GLU A 642 -16.54 -18.46 -5.30
C GLU A 642 -16.02 -17.03 -5.43
N GLY A 643 -16.00 -16.31 -4.31
CA GLY A 643 -15.23 -15.09 -4.14
C GLY A 643 -14.07 -15.28 -3.17
N LYS A 644 -12.95 -14.59 -3.38
CA LYS A 644 -11.78 -14.62 -2.49
C LYS A 644 -11.35 -13.22 -2.09
N VAL A 645 -10.86 -13.08 -0.86
CA VAL A 645 -10.19 -11.86 -0.37
C VAL A 645 -8.79 -12.22 0.06
N LEU A 646 -7.82 -11.82 -0.75
CA LEU A 646 -6.41 -12.12 -0.55
C LEU A 646 -5.72 -10.90 0.06
N LEU A 647 -5.29 -10.97 1.31
CA LEU A 647 -4.56 -9.89 1.99
C LEU A 647 -3.06 -10.16 1.98
N HIS A 648 -2.27 -9.18 1.59
CA HIS A 648 -0.81 -9.28 1.55
C HIS A 648 -0.23 -9.44 2.97
N LEU A 649 0.46 -10.56 3.24
CA LEU A 649 1.16 -10.80 4.49
C LEU A 649 2.50 -10.07 4.47
N ARG A 650 2.58 -8.89 5.09
CA ARG A 650 3.86 -8.23 5.35
C ARG A 650 4.57 -8.90 6.54
N LYS A 651 5.68 -9.60 6.30
CA LYS A 651 6.54 -10.12 7.39
C LYS A 651 7.39 -8.99 7.99
N ASN A 652 7.74 -9.14 9.27
CA ASN A 652 8.40 -8.13 10.11
C ASN A 652 9.48 -7.34 9.35
N VAL A 653 9.20 -6.05 9.17
CA VAL A 653 10.15 -5.07 8.67
C VAL A 653 11.18 -4.81 9.77
N PHE A 654 12.45 -4.58 9.43
CA PHE A 654 13.46 -4.15 10.41
C PHE A 654 12.94 -2.92 11.18
N PRO A 655 13.20 -2.79 12.49
CA PRO A 655 12.67 -1.67 13.27
C PRO A 655 13.28 -0.34 12.82
N ARG A 656 12.62 0.78 13.15
CA ARG A 656 13.23 2.11 13.00
C ARG A 656 14.38 2.23 14.00
N GLN A 657 15.60 2.40 13.51
CA GLN A 657 16.81 2.41 14.32
C GLN A 657 18.00 3.10 13.64
N ALA A 658 19.03 3.41 14.43
CA ALA A 658 20.24 4.10 13.98
C ALA A 658 21.52 3.42 14.47
N GLY A 659 22.58 3.49 13.67
CA GLY A 659 23.88 2.93 14.00
C GLY A 659 25.07 3.67 13.38
N VAL A 660 26.25 3.21 13.77
CA VAL A 660 27.53 3.76 13.31
C VAL A 660 28.34 2.70 12.58
N LEU A 661 28.89 3.04 11.42
CA LEU A 661 29.89 2.24 10.71
C LEU A 661 31.29 2.61 11.22
N MET A 662 31.95 1.67 11.90
CA MET A 662 33.28 1.85 12.48
C MET A 662 33.98 0.48 12.59
N HIS A 663 34.95 0.18 11.74
CA HIS A 663 35.65 -1.11 11.83
C HIS A 663 36.58 -1.13 13.05
N PRO A 664 36.76 -2.27 13.76
CA PRO A 664 37.59 -2.33 14.96
C PRO A 664 39.03 -1.87 14.76
N THR A 665 39.62 -2.03 13.56
CA THR A 665 40.98 -1.53 13.27
C THR A 665 41.11 -0.02 13.39
N SER A 666 40.01 0.70 13.16
CA SER A 666 39.95 2.16 13.24
C SER A 666 39.75 2.67 14.66
N LEU A 667 39.54 1.80 15.66
CA LEU A 667 39.45 2.23 17.05
C LEU A 667 40.80 2.81 17.53
N PRO A 668 40.76 3.76 18.49
CA PRO A 668 41.98 4.22 19.14
C PRO A 668 42.68 3.04 19.83
N SER A 669 44.01 3.08 19.85
CA SER A 669 44.83 2.05 20.50
C SER A 669 46.29 2.51 20.62
N ASN A 670 46.94 2.10 21.70
CA ASN A 670 48.36 2.32 21.94
C ASN A 670 49.26 1.39 21.10
N PHE A 671 48.71 0.31 20.52
CA PHE A 671 49.45 -0.72 19.80
C PHE A 671 49.36 -0.58 18.27
N GLY A 672 49.13 0.63 17.78
CA GLY A 672 49.15 0.97 16.34
C GLY A 672 47.93 0.54 15.51
N ILE A 673 47.07 -0.32 16.04
CA ILE A 673 45.79 -0.73 15.45
C ILE A 673 44.74 -0.90 16.54
N GLY A 674 43.50 -0.53 16.25
CA GLY A 674 42.39 -0.85 17.15
C GLY A 674 42.24 -2.36 17.37
N ASP A 675 41.97 -2.76 18.61
CA ASP A 675 41.89 -4.16 19.02
C ASP A 675 40.69 -4.41 19.93
N LEU A 676 40.47 -5.67 20.33
CA LEU A 676 39.32 -6.10 21.17
C LEU A 676 39.52 -5.78 22.67
N GLY A 677 40.33 -4.76 22.96
CA GLY A 677 40.64 -4.26 24.30
C GLY A 677 39.69 -3.18 24.76
N LYS A 678 40.13 -2.40 25.77
CA LYS A 678 39.32 -1.41 26.49
C LYS A 678 38.60 -0.44 25.55
N GLU A 679 39.28 0.05 24.52
CA GLU A 679 38.74 1.05 23.59
C GLU A 679 37.52 0.54 22.79
N ALA A 680 37.40 -0.77 22.54
CA ALA A 680 36.20 -1.35 21.95
C ALA A 680 35.00 -1.31 22.91
N TYR A 681 35.23 -1.53 24.20
CA TYR A 681 34.18 -1.41 25.23
C TYR A 681 33.78 0.06 25.44
N ASP A 682 34.75 0.97 25.47
CA ASP A 682 34.50 2.41 25.54
C ASP A 682 33.66 2.90 24.33
N PHE A 683 33.87 2.30 23.15
CA PHE A 683 33.06 2.61 21.97
C PHE A 683 31.62 2.07 22.08
N VAL A 684 31.42 0.87 22.65
CA VAL A 684 30.08 0.37 22.98
C VAL A 684 29.37 1.31 23.96
N ASP A 685 30.07 1.81 24.98
CA ASP A 685 29.53 2.79 25.93
C ASP A 685 29.17 4.11 25.23
N PHE A 686 30.00 4.57 24.29
CA PHE A 686 29.70 5.74 23.46
C PHE A 686 28.44 5.55 22.62
N LEU A 687 28.27 4.39 21.97
CA LEU A 687 27.07 4.07 21.19
C LEU A 687 25.81 4.03 22.08
N HIS A 688 25.92 3.41 23.25
CA HIS A 688 24.84 3.36 24.22
C HIS A 688 24.44 4.76 24.70
N ALA A 689 25.43 5.59 25.08
CA ALA A 689 25.20 6.97 25.51
C ALA A 689 24.62 7.85 24.39
N SER A 690 24.92 7.55 23.12
CA SER A 690 24.37 8.24 21.95
C SER A 690 23.04 7.67 21.44
N LYS A 691 22.46 6.71 22.18
CA LYS A 691 21.22 5.99 21.83
C LYS A 691 21.24 5.31 20.47
N GLN A 692 22.43 5.07 19.92
CA GLN A 692 22.57 4.20 18.76
C GLN A 692 22.34 2.76 19.23
N THR A 693 21.74 1.92 18.39
CA THR A 693 21.46 0.52 18.73
C THR A 693 22.24 -0.47 17.86
N LEU A 694 23.02 0.06 16.90
CA LEU A 694 23.73 -0.73 15.91
C LEU A 694 25.19 -0.29 15.78
N TRP A 695 26.09 -1.28 15.74
CA TRP A 695 27.49 -1.11 15.39
C TRP A 695 27.79 -1.93 14.13
N GLN A 696 28.03 -1.26 13.00
CA GLN A 696 28.43 -1.92 11.76
C GLN A 696 29.94 -1.96 11.59
N MET A 697 30.43 -3.08 11.06
CA MET A 697 31.83 -3.33 10.74
C MET A 697 31.98 -4.06 9.42
N LEU A 698 33.18 -3.95 8.85
CA LEU A 698 33.64 -4.73 7.70
C LEU A 698 33.98 -6.19 8.13
N PRO A 699 34.27 -7.10 7.18
CA PRO A 699 34.64 -8.48 7.51
C PRO A 699 35.79 -8.56 8.52
N LEU A 700 35.67 -9.44 9.52
CA LEU A 700 36.63 -9.57 10.62
C LEU A 700 37.74 -10.60 10.34
N ASN A 701 37.81 -11.08 9.11
CA ASN A 701 38.67 -12.20 8.74
C ASN A 701 40.13 -11.77 8.55
N PRO A 702 41.10 -12.70 8.67
CA PRO A 702 42.51 -12.42 8.37
C PRO A 702 42.69 -11.95 6.93
N VAL A 703 43.31 -10.79 6.76
CA VAL A 703 43.52 -10.15 5.45
C VAL A 703 44.78 -10.67 4.76
N GLY A 704 44.70 -10.86 3.44
CA GLY A 704 45.82 -11.22 2.58
C GLY A 704 46.63 -10.00 2.10
N TYR A 705 47.11 -10.08 0.85
CA TYR A 705 47.83 -8.99 0.19
C TYR A 705 46.94 -7.74 0.05
N GLY A 706 47.52 -6.55 0.26
CA GLY A 706 46.78 -5.28 0.16
C GLY A 706 45.86 -4.94 1.34
N HIS A 707 45.87 -5.76 2.40
CA HIS A 707 45.16 -5.54 3.67
C HIS A 707 43.63 -5.40 3.57
N SER A 708 43.03 -5.81 2.46
CA SER A 708 41.59 -5.71 2.24
C SER A 708 40.80 -6.73 3.08
N PRO A 709 39.83 -6.29 3.89
CA PRO A 709 38.88 -7.18 4.58
C PRO A 709 38.09 -8.09 3.63
N TYR A 710 37.93 -7.68 2.36
CA TYR A 710 37.19 -8.41 1.32
C TYR A 710 38.06 -9.44 0.58
N GLN A 711 39.36 -9.52 0.89
CA GLN A 711 40.29 -10.56 0.40
C GLN A 711 40.92 -11.30 1.57
N CYS A 712 40.13 -12.18 2.18
CA CYS A 712 40.53 -12.91 3.36
C CYS A 712 41.23 -14.25 3.05
N LEU A 713 42.14 -14.65 3.95
CA LEU A 713 42.84 -15.95 3.91
C LEU A 713 41.95 -17.10 4.38
N SER A 714 40.84 -16.79 5.05
CA SER A 714 39.77 -17.74 5.41
C SER A 714 38.46 -16.99 5.62
N ALA A 715 37.36 -17.60 5.18
CA ALA A 715 35.99 -17.14 5.39
C ALA A 715 35.47 -17.39 6.81
N PHE A 716 36.18 -18.19 7.61
CA PHE A 716 35.78 -18.60 8.96
C PHE A 716 36.65 -17.99 10.06
N ALA A 717 37.96 -17.88 9.81
CA ALA A 717 38.91 -17.39 10.80
C ALA A 717 38.69 -15.92 11.16
N GLY A 718 39.08 -15.53 12.37
CA GLY A 718 39.16 -14.15 12.84
C GLY A 718 40.58 -13.57 12.76
N SER A 719 40.67 -12.27 12.52
CA SER A 719 41.93 -11.56 12.31
C SER A 719 42.74 -11.43 13.61
N HIS A 720 43.90 -12.08 13.67
CA HIS A 720 44.76 -12.10 14.87
C HIS A 720 45.33 -10.72 15.24
N VAL A 721 45.39 -9.77 14.29
CA VAL A 721 45.81 -8.40 14.59
C VAL A 721 44.82 -7.65 15.49
N LEU A 722 43.58 -8.14 15.63
CA LEU A 722 42.58 -7.60 16.54
C LEU A 722 42.70 -8.13 17.98
N ILE A 723 43.54 -9.14 18.24
CA ILE A 723 43.72 -9.68 19.60
C ILE A 723 44.36 -8.61 20.50
N SER A 724 43.73 -8.29 21.62
CA SER A 724 44.24 -7.29 22.55
C SER A 724 45.39 -7.83 23.40
N LEU A 725 46.55 -7.19 23.31
CA LEU A 725 47.71 -7.55 24.13
C LEU A 725 47.43 -7.30 25.62
N ASN A 726 46.67 -6.26 25.95
CA ASN A 726 46.28 -5.96 27.34
C ASN A 726 45.43 -7.07 27.96
N LYS A 727 44.53 -7.68 27.19
CA LYS A 727 43.76 -8.85 27.68
C LYS A 727 44.67 -10.06 27.89
N LEU A 728 45.69 -10.26 27.06
CA LEU A 728 46.69 -11.33 27.26
C LEU A 728 47.57 -11.09 28.49
N VAL A 729 47.89 -9.82 28.82
CA VAL A 729 48.52 -9.45 30.10
C VAL A 729 47.58 -9.79 31.27
N GLY A 730 46.31 -9.42 31.19
CA GLY A 730 45.30 -9.75 32.20
C GLY A 730 45.08 -11.26 32.40
N ALA A 731 45.28 -12.06 31.35
CA ALA A 731 45.25 -13.52 31.40
C ALA A 731 46.55 -14.15 31.94
N GLY A 732 47.58 -13.35 32.24
CA GLY A 732 48.88 -13.84 32.70
C GLY A 732 49.72 -14.52 31.61
N LEU A 733 49.40 -14.31 30.33
CA LEU A 733 50.15 -14.86 29.18
C LEU A 733 51.29 -13.92 28.74
N LEU A 734 51.19 -12.63 29.05
CA LEU A 734 52.21 -11.62 28.81
C LEU A 734 52.57 -10.87 30.11
N PRO A 735 53.80 -10.35 30.25
CA PRO A 735 54.19 -9.55 31.41
C PRO A 735 53.59 -8.13 31.36
N GLU A 736 53.39 -7.52 32.54
CA GLU A 736 52.84 -6.15 32.67
C GLU A 736 53.64 -5.09 31.89
N SER A 737 54.95 -5.30 31.71
CA SER A 737 55.82 -4.38 30.96
C SER A 737 55.40 -4.17 29.50
N VAL A 738 54.63 -5.08 28.90
CA VAL A 738 54.07 -4.91 27.55
C VAL A 738 53.02 -3.80 27.50
N ALA A 739 52.27 -3.61 28.59
CA ALA A 739 51.28 -2.55 28.69
C ALA A 739 51.92 -1.17 28.98
N GLU A 740 53.16 -1.14 29.48
CA GLU A 740 53.86 0.06 29.91
C GLU A 740 54.84 0.63 28.86
N ASN A 741 55.34 -0.19 27.94
CA ASN A 741 56.38 0.20 26.98
C ASN A 741 56.07 -0.29 25.56
N TYR A 742 55.56 0.59 24.71
CA TYR A 742 55.21 0.32 23.32
C TYR A 742 55.81 1.36 22.35
N PRO A 743 56.07 1.00 21.08
CA PRO A 743 56.52 1.94 20.06
C PRO A 743 55.51 3.07 19.84
N ILE A 744 56.00 4.25 19.43
CA ILE A 744 55.14 5.34 18.98
C ILE A 744 54.67 5.01 17.56
N PHE A 745 53.38 4.75 17.41
CA PHE A 745 52.71 4.56 16.12
C PHE A 745 51.97 5.83 15.69
N ASP A 746 51.64 5.92 14.40
CA ASP A 746 50.77 6.98 13.88
C ASP A 746 49.36 6.89 14.51
N ALA A 747 48.80 8.04 14.93
CA ALA A 747 47.52 8.12 15.63
C ALA A 747 46.31 8.12 14.67
N ASP A 748 46.51 8.47 13.40
CA ASP A 748 45.47 8.64 12.39
C ASP A 748 45.46 7.50 11.35
N GLN A 749 46.58 6.78 11.22
CA GLN A 749 46.75 5.73 10.22
C GLN A 749 47.32 4.43 10.82
N VAL A 750 46.86 3.27 10.33
CA VAL A 750 47.41 1.96 10.67
C VAL A 750 48.64 1.67 9.83
N GLU A 751 49.79 1.53 10.49
CA GLU A 751 51.03 1.04 9.87
C GLU A 751 51.05 -0.49 9.85
N PHE A 752 50.23 -1.11 8.99
CA PHE A 752 49.90 -2.56 9.05
C PHE A 752 51.11 -3.49 9.20
N ASP A 753 52.18 -3.30 8.42
CA ASP A 753 53.35 -4.19 8.46
C ASP A 753 54.10 -4.09 9.79
N LYS A 754 54.32 -2.86 10.29
CA LYS A 754 54.97 -2.62 11.60
C LYS A 754 54.14 -3.20 12.73
N VAL A 755 52.82 -3.04 12.67
CA VAL A 755 51.90 -3.56 13.69
C VAL A 755 51.87 -5.09 13.67
N LYS A 756 51.82 -5.71 12.48
CA LYS A 756 51.87 -7.17 12.35
C LYS A 756 53.15 -7.74 12.94
N GLU A 757 54.31 -7.19 12.58
CA GLU A 757 55.61 -7.61 13.12
C GLU A 757 55.67 -7.44 14.64
N TYR A 758 55.26 -6.28 15.15
CA TYR A 758 55.24 -6.00 16.58
C TYR A 758 54.32 -6.94 17.37
N LYS A 759 53.10 -7.18 16.89
CA LYS A 759 52.14 -8.07 17.59
C LYS A 759 52.55 -9.54 17.47
N GLU A 760 53.15 -9.97 16.36
CA GLU A 760 53.61 -11.34 16.14
C GLU A 760 54.56 -11.80 17.25
N ASP A 761 55.56 -10.97 17.62
CA ASP A 761 56.52 -11.28 18.67
C ASP A 761 55.83 -11.58 20.02
N PHE A 762 54.86 -10.75 20.40
CA PHE A 762 54.11 -10.94 21.65
C PHE A 762 53.12 -12.09 21.56
N LEU A 763 52.45 -12.27 20.43
CA LEU A 763 51.53 -13.40 20.25
C LEU A 763 52.27 -14.74 20.35
N ARG A 764 53.49 -14.84 19.82
CA ARG A 764 54.34 -16.03 19.97
C ARG A 764 54.81 -16.25 21.41
N LEU A 765 55.15 -15.17 22.12
CA LEU A 765 55.47 -15.25 23.55
C LEU A 765 54.25 -15.73 24.36
N ALA A 766 53.07 -15.18 24.08
CA ALA A 766 51.82 -15.58 24.71
C ALA A 766 51.53 -17.06 24.46
N PHE A 767 51.70 -17.55 23.23
CA PHE A 767 51.58 -18.97 22.91
C PHE A 767 52.59 -19.84 23.67
N THR A 768 53.85 -19.42 23.74
CA THR A 768 54.90 -20.13 24.47
C THR A 768 54.55 -20.27 25.95
N ASN A 769 53.93 -19.24 26.55
CA ASN A 769 53.48 -19.27 27.93
C ASN A 769 52.21 -20.10 28.11
N PHE A 770 51.27 -19.99 27.17
CA PHE A 770 50.04 -20.80 27.13
C PHE A 770 50.35 -22.30 27.03
N ALA A 771 51.30 -22.69 26.18
CA ALA A 771 51.72 -24.07 26.00
C ALA A 771 52.38 -24.70 27.24
N LYS A 772 52.88 -23.89 28.19
CA LYS A 772 53.41 -24.34 29.49
C LYS A 772 52.32 -24.54 30.54
N GLN A 773 51.13 -23.96 30.34
CA GLN A 773 50.00 -24.06 31.25
C GLN A 773 49.16 -25.29 30.91
N GLU A 774 48.35 -25.75 31.87
CA GLU A 774 47.38 -26.82 31.60
C GLU A 774 46.30 -26.31 30.63
N MET A 775 46.08 -27.04 29.53
CA MET A 775 45.10 -26.64 28.53
C MET A 775 43.69 -26.55 29.12
N THR A 776 43.09 -25.36 29.06
CA THR A 776 41.76 -25.09 29.60
C THR A 776 40.69 -25.93 28.88
N ALA A 777 39.59 -26.22 29.59
CA ALA A 777 38.44 -26.90 28.98
C ALA A 777 37.86 -26.09 27.80
N GLY A 778 37.85 -24.76 27.91
CA GLY A 778 37.39 -23.86 26.85
C GLY A 778 38.18 -24.00 25.55
N TYR A 779 39.52 -24.09 25.63
CA TYR A 779 40.35 -24.31 24.45
C TYR A 779 40.06 -25.67 23.79
N LYS A 780 39.94 -26.74 24.58
CA LYS A 780 39.65 -28.08 24.06
C LYS A 780 38.29 -28.14 23.36
N ILE A 781 37.27 -27.51 23.94
CA ILE A 781 35.94 -27.41 23.35
C ILE A 781 35.98 -26.60 22.05
N PHE A 782 36.63 -25.43 22.06
CA PHE A 782 36.78 -24.60 20.87
C PHE A 782 37.41 -25.36 19.70
N VAL A 783 38.50 -26.09 19.94
CA VAL A 783 39.17 -26.87 18.91
C VAL A 783 38.27 -27.97 18.34
N VAL A 784 37.50 -28.68 19.18
CA VAL A 784 36.59 -29.75 18.75
C VAL A 784 35.40 -29.18 17.95
N GLU A 785 34.77 -28.11 18.45
CA GLU A 785 33.59 -27.51 17.80
C GLU A 785 33.91 -26.86 16.45
N ASN A 786 35.15 -26.40 16.26
CA ASN A 786 35.59 -25.69 15.06
C ASN A 786 36.51 -26.52 14.15
N ASP A 787 36.74 -27.80 14.44
CA ASP A 787 37.72 -28.64 13.73
C ASP A 787 37.52 -28.65 12.21
N PHE A 788 36.25 -28.61 11.76
CA PHE A 788 35.86 -28.68 10.35
C PHE A 788 36.45 -27.56 9.46
N TRP A 789 36.82 -26.42 10.04
CA TRP A 789 37.49 -25.33 9.32
C TRP A 789 38.85 -24.98 9.95
N LEU A 790 38.97 -25.09 11.28
CA LEU A 790 40.13 -24.64 12.04
C LEU A 790 41.38 -25.46 11.72
N THR A 791 41.25 -26.78 11.56
CA THR A 791 42.40 -27.64 11.28
C THR A 791 42.97 -27.38 9.90
N ASP A 792 42.12 -27.21 8.88
CA ASP A 792 42.56 -26.85 7.54
C ASP A 792 43.13 -25.43 7.48
N TYR A 793 42.53 -24.46 8.18
CA TYR A 793 43.07 -23.10 8.25
C TYR A 793 44.45 -23.06 8.94
N ALA A 794 44.60 -23.72 10.09
CA ALA A 794 45.86 -23.73 10.82
C ALA A 794 46.98 -24.41 10.01
N LEU A 795 46.67 -25.50 9.32
CA LEU A 795 47.60 -26.16 8.41
C LEU A 795 47.93 -25.29 7.19
N PHE A 796 46.93 -24.64 6.59
CA PHE A 796 47.13 -23.71 5.47
C PHE A 796 48.10 -22.59 5.85
N MET A 797 47.90 -21.94 7.00
CA MET A 797 48.77 -20.87 7.46
C MET A 797 50.19 -21.36 7.76
N ALA A 798 50.34 -22.52 8.39
CA ALA A 798 51.64 -23.12 8.66
C ALA A 798 52.39 -23.47 7.36
N LEU A 799 51.70 -24.04 6.37
CA LEU A 799 52.25 -24.33 5.04
C LEU A 799 52.62 -23.05 4.29
N LYS A 800 51.76 -22.03 4.37
CA LYS A 800 52.00 -20.73 3.73
C LYS A 800 53.28 -20.09 4.25
N ARG A 801 53.49 -20.09 5.57
CA ARG A 801 54.75 -19.64 6.19
C ARG A 801 55.94 -20.49 5.75
N ASN A 802 55.80 -21.83 5.75
CA ASN A 802 56.84 -22.76 5.32
C ASN A 802 57.28 -22.55 3.86
N PHE A 803 56.34 -22.15 2.99
CA PHE A 803 56.59 -21.88 1.57
C PHE A 803 56.75 -20.39 1.26
N ASN A 804 57.26 -19.59 2.20
CA ASN A 804 57.60 -18.17 2.01
C ASN A 804 56.42 -17.31 1.54
N GLU A 805 55.25 -17.47 2.14
CA GLU A 805 54.03 -16.70 1.87
C GLU A 805 53.46 -16.85 0.45
N GLN A 806 53.95 -17.82 -0.34
CA GLN A 806 53.43 -18.08 -1.69
C GLN A 806 51.97 -18.56 -1.67
N ALA A 807 51.26 -18.28 -2.76
CA ALA A 807 49.90 -18.78 -2.95
C ALA A 807 49.87 -20.30 -3.08
N TRP A 808 48.80 -20.94 -2.60
CA TRP A 808 48.77 -22.40 -2.46
C TRP A 808 48.90 -23.18 -3.78
N ASN A 809 48.51 -22.59 -4.91
CA ASN A 809 48.65 -23.20 -6.23
C ASN A 809 50.11 -23.24 -6.72
N LEU A 810 51.02 -22.53 -6.05
CA LEU A 810 52.47 -22.54 -6.31
C LEU A 810 53.25 -23.49 -5.39
N TRP A 811 52.57 -24.11 -4.41
CA TRP A 811 53.19 -25.10 -3.53
C TRP A 811 53.53 -26.40 -4.28
N PRO A 812 54.35 -27.30 -3.71
CA PRO A 812 54.57 -28.63 -4.29
C PRO A 812 53.25 -29.32 -4.62
N LYS A 813 53.18 -29.97 -5.78
CA LYS A 813 51.94 -30.49 -6.37
C LYS A 813 51.16 -31.38 -5.40
N GLU A 814 51.87 -32.21 -4.66
CA GLU A 814 51.32 -33.11 -3.64
C GLU A 814 50.64 -32.38 -2.47
N ILE A 815 51.06 -31.17 -2.14
CA ILE A 815 50.43 -30.32 -1.10
C ILE A 815 49.30 -29.49 -1.70
N ALA A 816 49.52 -28.88 -2.87
CA ALA A 816 48.51 -28.12 -3.58
C ALA A 816 47.28 -29.00 -3.91
N SER A 817 47.49 -30.26 -4.30
CA SER A 817 46.43 -31.24 -4.56
C SER A 817 46.01 -32.06 -3.33
N ARG A 818 46.49 -31.71 -2.13
CA ARG A 818 46.11 -32.31 -0.84
C ARG A 818 46.25 -33.84 -0.76
N GLN A 819 47.37 -34.37 -1.23
CA GLN A 819 47.68 -35.81 -1.09
C GLN A 819 47.81 -36.17 0.40
N LYS A 820 47.03 -37.16 0.84
CA LYS A 820 46.86 -37.50 2.26
C LYS A 820 48.19 -37.75 2.99
N GLU A 821 49.06 -38.59 2.43
CA GLU A 821 50.35 -38.95 3.06
C GLU A 821 51.27 -37.73 3.20
N SER A 822 51.32 -36.85 2.19
CA SER A 822 52.10 -35.62 2.25
C SER A 822 51.55 -34.65 3.30
N LEU A 823 50.23 -34.50 3.39
CA LEU A 823 49.61 -33.66 4.43
C LEU A 823 49.88 -34.18 5.83
N GLU A 824 49.78 -35.50 6.07
CA GLU A 824 50.08 -36.12 7.37
C GLU A 824 51.54 -35.86 7.79
N ASN A 825 52.49 -35.95 6.86
CA ASN A 825 53.89 -35.64 7.11
C ASN A 825 54.10 -34.16 7.49
N TYR A 826 53.47 -33.23 6.78
CA TYR A 826 53.56 -31.81 7.11
C TYR A 826 52.82 -31.45 8.39
N GLN A 827 51.72 -32.13 8.72
CA GLN A 827 51.03 -31.95 10.00
C GLN A 827 51.93 -32.31 11.18
N LEU A 828 52.74 -33.36 11.05
CA LEU A 828 53.75 -33.72 12.06
C LEU A 828 54.92 -32.73 12.08
N LEU A 829 55.42 -32.34 10.90
CA LEU A 829 56.55 -31.41 10.78
C LEU A 829 56.23 -30.02 11.32
N LEU A 830 55.00 -29.55 11.12
CA LEU A 830 54.55 -28.19 11.44
C LEU A 830 53.61 -28.15 12.66
N ALA A 831 53.64 -29.18 13.51
CA ALA A 831 52.69 -29.32 14.62
C ALA A 831 52.66 -28.11 15.57
N ASP A 832 53.81 -27.53 15.89
CA ASP A 832 53.91 -26.35 16.76
C ASP A 832 53.30 -25.09 16.12
N GLU A 833 53.53 -24.90 14.81
CA GLU A 833 52.97 -23.76 14.06
C GLU A 833 51.45 -23.91 13.88
N ILE A 834 50.97 -25.14 13.66
CA ILE A 834 49.53 -25.45 13.63
C ILE A 834 48.91 -25.14 15.00
N ALA A 835 49.55 -25.56 16.09
CA ALA A 835 49.07 -25.28 17.45
C ALA A 835 49.04 -23.76 17.75
N TYR A 836 50.04 -23.02 17.27
CA TYR A 836 50.08 -21.55 17.36
C TYR A 836 48.86 -20.90 16.69
N HIS A 837 48.55 -21.28 15.44
CA HIS A 837 47.38 -20.73 14.74
C HIS A 837 46.05 -21.13 15.40
N LYS A 838 45.93 -22.34 15.97
CA LYS A 838 44.76 -22.73 16.77
C LYS A 838 44.60 -21.88 18.02
N PHE A 839 45.70 -21.58 18.72
CA PHE A 839 45.73 -20.66 19.86
C PHE A 839 45.26 -19.25 19.47
N LEU A 840 45.76 -18.68 18.38
CA LEU A 840 45.33 -17.35 17.92
C LEU A 840 43.82 -17.27 17.68
N GLN A 841 43.25 -18.29 17.05
CA GLN A 841 41.80 -18.33 16.79
C GLN A 841 40.99 -18.49 18.07
N PHE A 842 41.49 -19.25 19.04
CA PHE A 842 40.86 -19.34 20.36
C PHE A 842 40.86 -17.99 21.09
N GLU A 843 42.01 -17.30 21.12
CA GLU A 843 42.12 -15.99 21.77
C GLU A 843 41.23 -14.94 21.08
N PHE A 844 41.20 -14.91 19.75
CA PHE A 844 40.28 -14.05 19.01
C PHE A 844 38.82 -14.35 19.37
N ALA A 845 38.40 -15.62 19.31
CA ALA A 845 37.02 -16.02 19.58
C ALA A 845 36.61 -15.71 21.02
N SER A 846 37.51 -15.92 21.99
CA SER A 846 37.28 -15.61 23.40
C SER A 846 37.06 -14.11 23.60
N GLN A 847 37.99 -13.27 23.13
CA GLN A 847 37.90 -11.82 23.29
C GLN A 847 36.70 -11.23 22.53
N TRP A 848 36.39 -11.74 21.34
CA TRP A 848 35.24 -11.32 20.56
C TRP A 848 33.92 -11.66 21.25
N SER A 849 33.79 -12.89 21.76
CA SER A 849 32.60 -13.34 22.47
C SER A 849 32.32 -12.47 23.71
N GLU A 850 33.35 -12.12 24.48
CA GLU A 850 33.22 -11.20 25.61
C GLU A 850 32.74 -9.81 25.19
N LEU A 851 33.27 -9.26 24.10
CA LEU A 851 32.86 -7.95 23.59
C LEU A 851 31.43 -7.97 23.05
N LYS A 852 31.04 -9.00 22.29
CA LYS A 852 29.68 -9.18 21.77
C LYS A 852 28.66 -9.28 22.91
N GLN A 853 28.96 -10.07 23.94
CA GLN A 853 28.09 -10.19 25.12
C GLN A 853 27.97 -8.86 25.87
N TYR A 854 29.02 -8.05 25.89
CA TYR A 854 28.97 -6.71 26.47
C TYR A 854 28.10 -5.75 25.64
N ALA A 855 28.28 -5.73 24.32
CA ALA A 855 27.43 -4.96 23.40
C ALA A 855 25.96 -5.33 23.57
N GLU A 856 25.63 -6.63 23.64
CA GLU A 856 24.27 -7.12 23.86
C GLU A 856 23.67 -6.61 25.18
N LYS A 857 24.43 -6.67 26.28
CA LYS A 857 24.00 -6.13 27.59
C LYS A 857 23.76 -4.62 27.55
N SER A 858 24.49 -3.90 26.70
CA SER A 858 24.31 -2.46 26.44
C SER A 858 23.25 -2.18 25.37
N SER A 859 22.48 -3.18 24.93
CA SER A 859 21.46 -3.08 23.87
C SER A 859 22.00 -2.63 22.51
N ILE A 860 23.27 -2.93 22.22
CA ILE A 860 23.92 -2.68 20.94
C ILE A 860 24.03 -4.00 20.18
N LYS A 861 23.46 -4.04 18.97
CA LYS A 861 23.60 -5.16 18.04
C LYS A 861 24.74 -4.92 17.06
N ILE A 862 25.45 -5.98 16.71
CA ILE A 862 26.58 -5.93 15.78
C ILE A 862 26.11 -6.33 14.39
N ILE A 863 26.38 -5.48 13.40
CA ILE A 863 26.21 -5.76 11.97
C ILE A 863 27.56 -6.16 11.38
N GLY A 864 27.71 -7.43 11.02
CA GLY A 864 28.84 -7.91 10.23
C GLY A 864 28.62 -7.75 8.74
N ASP A 865 29.64 -8.12 7.97
CA ASP A 865 29.63 -8.06 6.52
C ASP A 865 30.20 -9.36 5.94
N ILE A 866 29.61 -9.84 4.86
CA ILE A 866 30.04 -11.05 4.16
C ILE A 866 30.21 -10.77 2.65
N PRO A 867 31.46 -10.86 2.12
CA PRO A 867 31.66 -10.85 0.68
C PRO A 867 31.05 -12.11 0.07
N ILE A 868 30.32 -11.98 -1.04
CA ILE A 868 29.78 -13.14 -1.74
C ILE A 868 30.90 -14.13 -2.10
N PHE A 869 31.96 -13.67 -2.77
CA PHE A 869 33.09 -14.51 -3.18
C PHE A 869 34.22 -14.50 -2.14
N VAL A 870 35.02 -15.56 -2.12
CA VAL A 870 36.21 -15.69 -1.26
C VAL A 870 37.50 -15.47 -2.08
N ALA A 871 38.62 -15.20 -1.42
CA ALA A 871 39.90 -15.05 -2.12
C ALA A 871 40.39 -16.40 -2.68
N HIS A 872 41.07 -16.39 -3.83
CA HIS A 872 41.68 -17.60 -4.40
C HIS A 872 42.73 -18.20 -3.47
N ASP A 873 43.64 -17.36 -2.98
CA ASP A 873 44.67 -17.77 -2.02
C ASP A 873 44.12 -17.80 -0.59
N SER A 874 43.28 -18.81 -0.31
CA SER A 874 42.65 -19.01 0.99
C SER A 874 42.61 -20.48 1.38
N SER A 875 42.48 -20.73 2.68
CA SER A 875 42.26 -22.09 3.20
C SER A 875 41.00 -22.72 2.61
N ASP A 876 39.98 -21.91 2.35
CA ASP A 876 38.67 -22.37 1.90
C ASP A 876 38.71 -22.94 0.48
N VAL A 877 39.37 -22.22 -0.43
CA VAL A 877 39.54 -22.67 -1.82
C VAL A 877 40.50 -23.86 -1.87
N TRP A 878 41.61 -23.82 -1.11
CA TRP A 878 42.56 -24.92 -1.07
C TRP A 878 41.94 -26.22 -0.56
N SER A 879 41.14 -26.18 0.51
CA SER A 879 40.52 -27.38 1.09
C SER A 879 39.24 -27.85 0.39
N ASN A 880 38.59 -26.97 -0.39
CA ASN A 880 37.31 -27.26 -1.06
C ASN A 880 37.35 -27.01 -2.58
N GLN A 881 38.46 -27.34 -3.25
CA GLN A 881 38.69 -27.05 -4.68
C GLN A 881 37.54 -27.48 -5.61
N GLN A 882 36.85 -28.58 -5.28
CA GLN A 882 35.70 -29.09 -6.04
C GLN A 882 34.52 -28.11 -6.12
N LEU A 883 34.41 -27.17 -5.18
CA LEU A 883 33.35 -26.17 -5.12
C LEU A 883 33.63 -24.94 -5.99
N PHE A 884 34.81 -24.83 -6.60
CA PHE A 884 35.26 -23.65 -7.33
C PHE A 884 35.62 -23.96 -8.78
N SER A 885 35.56 -22.94 -9.63
CA SER A 885 35.92 -23.00 -11.06
C SER A 885 37.45 -22.89 -11.24
N LEU A 886 38.14 -24.01 -11.02
CA LEU A 886 39.60 -24.14 -11.10
C LEU A 886 40.04 -25.11 -12.21
N ASP A 887 41.25 -24.92 -12.72
CA ASP A 887 41.93 -25.89 -13.59
C ASP A 887 42.70 -26.96 -12.80
N GLU A 888 43.38 -27.88 -13.49
CA GLU A 888 44.14 -28.99 -12.86
C GLU A 888 45.34 -28.52 -12.01
N THR A 889 45.78 -27.27 -12.18
CA THR A 889 46.85 -26.66 -11.38
C THR A 889 46.32 -25.94 -10.15
N GLY A 890 45.00 -25.86 -10.00
CA GLY A 890 44.34 -25.08 -8.95
C GLY A 890 44.20 -23.60 -9.29
N SER A 891 44.49 -23.17 -10.52
CA SER A 891 44.34 -21.78 -10.96
C SER A 891 42.90 -21.50 -11.41
N PRO A 892 42.34 -20.29 -11.18
CA PRO A 892 40.97 -19.98 -11.60
C PRO A 892 40.78 -20.06 -13.12
N LEU A 893 39.71 -20.70 -13.58
CA LEU A 893 39.30 -20.65 -15.00
C LEU A 893 38.54 -19.35 -15.30
N THR A 894 37.71 -18.94 -14.34
CA THR A 894 36.90 -17.73 -14.39
C THR A 894 36.96 -17.01 -13.05
N VAL A 895 36.84 -15.69 -13.09
CA VAL A 895 36.96 -14.82 -11.93
C VAL A 895 35.84 -13.79 -11.88
N ALA A 896 35.48 -13.42 -10.67
CA ALA A 896 34.44 -12.45 -10.38
C ALA A 896 34.85 -11.04 -10.81
N GLY A 897 33.84 -10.26 -11.18
CA GLY A 897 33.94 -8.85 -11.45
C GLY A 897 32.57 -8.22 -11.64
N VAL A 898 32.56 -7.01 -12.15
CA VAL A 898 31.37 -6.30 -12.60
C VAL A 898 31.61 -5.70 -13.99
N PRO A 899 30.58 -5.64 -14.84
CA PRO A 899 30.70 -5.03 -16.16
C PRO A 899 31.00 -3.52 -16.05
N PRO A 900 31.37 -2.85 -17.16
CA PRO A 900 31.44 -1.41 -17.22
C PRO A 900 30.17 -0.74 -16.68
N ASP A 901 30.36 0.24 -15.80
CA ASP A 901 29.29 1.01 -15.17
C ASP A 901 29.70 2.48 -15.00
N TYR A 902 28.90 3.27 -14.28
CA TYR A 902 29.18 4.68 -14.04
C TYR A 902 30.37 4.94 -13.11
N PHE A 903 30.84 3.94 -12.34
CA PHE A 903 32.06 4.03 -11.53
C PHE A 903 33.32 3.67 -12.32
N SER A 904 33.22 2.72 -13.24
CA SER A 904 34.36 2.22 -14.01
C SER A 904 34.00 1.94 -15.47
N VAL A 905 34.64 2.69 -16.37
CA VAL A 905 34.52 2.53 -17.83
C VAL A 905 35.00 1.15 -18.31
N THR A 906 35.85 0.48 -17.53
CA THR A 906 36.37 -0.87 -17.85
C THR A 906 35.71 -1.99 -17.03
N GLY A 907 34.74 -1.65 -16.20
CA GLY A 907 34.26 -2.52 -15.13
C GLY A 907 35.34 -2.76 -14.07
N GLN A 908 35.11 -3.70 -13.16
CA GLN A 908 36.07 -4.07 -12.13
C GLN A 908 36.35 -5.57 -12.19
N LEU A 909 37.63 -5.93 -12.25
CA LEU A 909 38.07 -7.32 -12.22
C LEU A 909 38.59 -7.61 -10.80
N TRP A 910 37.82 -8.37 -10.02
CA TRP A 910 38.14 -8.61 -8.61
C TRP A 910 39.10 -9.79 -8.41
N GLY A 911 39.09 -10.75 -9.34
CA GLY A 911 40.02 -11.88 -9.34
C GLY A 911 39.61 -13.06 -8.45
N ASN A 912 38.51 -12.95 -7.70
CA ASN A 912 37.98 -14.05 -6.88
C ASN A 912 37.47 -15.22 -7.76
N PRO A 913 37.70 -16.49 -7.41
CA PRO A 913 37.19 -17.62 -8.18
C PRO A 913 35.67 -17.76 -8.02
N HIS A 914 34.98 -18.13 -9.11
CA HIS A 914 33.55 -18.43 -9.04
C HIS A 914 33.23 -19.77 -8.39
N TYR A 915 32.07 -19.81 -7.74
CA TYR A 915 31.47 -21.02 -7.22
C TYR A 915 30.87 -21.90 -8.32
N LYS A 916 30.97 -23.21 -8.14
CA LYS A 916 30.17 -24.21 -8.86
C LYS A 916 28.85 -24.40 -8.11
N TRP A 917 27.91 -23.47 -8.27
CA TRP A 917 26.63 -23.47 -7.55
C TRP A 917 25.84 -24.78 -7.69
N GLU A 918 25.89 -25.42 -8.87
CA GLU A 918 25.25 -26.72 -9.10
C GLU A 918 25.85 -27.84 -8.24
N GLU A 919 27.16 -27.80 -7.98
CA GLU A 919 27.83 -28.77 -7.11
C GLU A 919 27.43 -28.54 -5.65
N MET A 920 27.40 -27.28 -5.21
CA MET A 920 26.95 -26.91 -3.87
C MET A 920 25.48 -27.26 -3.62
N ALA A 921 24.62 -27.17 -4.64
CA ALA A 921 23.20 -27.50 -4.52
C ALA A 921 22.97 -28.99 -4.20
N LYS A 922 23.88 -29.90 -4.59
CA LYS A 922 23.75 -31.35 -4.36
C LYS A 922 23.71 -31.74 -2.87
N ASN A 923 24.27 -30.90 -1.99
CA ASN A 923 24.30 -31.14 -0.55
C ASN A 923 23.64 -30.02 0.26
N ASP A 924 22.62 -29.36 -0.32
CA ASP A 924 21.89 -28.27 0.31
C ASP A 924 22.84 -27.14 0.78
N TYR A 925 23.80 -26.79 -0.08
CA TYR A 925 24.74 -25.68 0.11
C TYR A 925 25.54 -25.76 1.42
N HIS A 926 25.97 -26.96 1.83
CA HIS A 926 26.53 -27.24 3.15
C HIS A 926 27.63 -26.26 3.60
N TRP A 927 28.61 -25.98 2.72
CA TRP A 927 29.71 -25.06 3.00
C TRP A 927 29.22 -23.63 3.32
N TRP A 928 28.25 -23.13 2.55
CA TRP A 928 27.63 -21.82 2.79
C TRP A 928 26.84 -21.77 4.10
N ARG A 929 26.16 -22.87 4.46
CA ARG A 929 25.47 -22.95 5.75
C ARG A 929 26.47 -22.85 6.89
N GLN A 930 27.59 -23.57 6.83
CA GLN A 930 28.64 -23.51 7.84
C GLN A 930 29.25 -22.11 7.93
N ARG A 931 29.53 -21.47 6.78
CA ARG A 931 30.07 -20.10 6.72
C ARG A 931 29.18 -19.12 7.46
N LEU A 932 27.87 -19.17 7.19
CA LEU A 932 26.88 -18.31 7.85
C LEU A 932 26.67 -18.67 9.32
N GLU A 933 26.70 -19.96 9.68
CA GLU A 933 26.58 -20.40 11.07
C GLU A 933 27.73 -19.87 11.94
N VAL A 934 28.97 -19.88 11.42
CA VAL A 934 30.12 -19.29 12.13
C VAL A 934 29.97 -17.76 12.21
N LEU A 935 29.59 -17.09 11.12
CA LEU A 935 29.42 -15.64 11.13
C LEU A 935 28.31 -15.19 12.09
N LEU A 936 27.17 -15.88 12.15
CA LEU A 936 26.07 -15.57 13.06
C LEU A 936 26.40 -15.82 14.54
N LYS A 937 27.49 -16.53 14.86
CA LYS A 937 28.04 -16.57 16.22
C LYS A 937 28.82 -15.28 16.56
N LEU A 938 29.38 -14.62 15.55
CA LEU A 938 30.17 -13.40 15.71
C LEU A 938 29.31 -12.13 15.67
N VAL A 939 28.22 -12.11 14.91
CA VAL A 939 27.40 -10.91 14.69
C VAL A 939 25.90 -11.20 14.78
N ASP A 940 25.10 -10.16 15.00
CA ASP A 940 23.64 -10.28 15.15
C ASP A 940 22.90 -10.13 13.81
N ILE A 941 23.47 -9.33 12.91
CA ILE A 941 22.94 -9.01 11.58
C ILE A 941 24.07 -9.15 10.56
N VAL A 942 23.77 -9.64 9.37
CA VAL A 942 24.75 -9.84 8.29
C VAL A 942 24.41 -8.97 7.09
N ARG A 943 25.29 -8.03 6.74
CA ARG A 943 25.27 -7.37 5.42
C ARG A 943 25.83 -8.34 4.38
N VAL A 944 25.03 -8.67 3.38
CA VAL A 944 25.41 -9.53 2.25
C VAL A 944 25.86 -8.64 1.10
N ASP A 945 27.16 -8.57 0.89
CA ASP A 945 27.77 -7.78 -0.17
C ASP A 945 27.54 -8.40 -1.54
N HIS A 946 27.31 -7.56 -2.56
CA HIS A 946 27.02 -7.98 -3.93
C HIS A 946 25.87 -8.99 -4.03
N PHE A 947 24.76 -8.73 -3.33
CA PHE A 947 23.60 -9.64 -3.25
C PHE A 947 23.06 -10.05 -4.62
N ARG A 948 23.14 -9.15 -5.61
CA ARG A 948 22.74 -9.44 -6.98
C ARG A 948 23.43 -10.69 -7.57
N GLY A 949 24.64 -11.03 -7.11
CA GLY A 949 25.38 -12.23 -7.50
C GLY A 949 24.65 -13.55 -7.19
N PHE A 950 23.69 -13.55 -6.26
CA PHE A 950 22.84 -14.72 -5.99
C PHE A 950 21.74 -14.91 -7.05
N GLU A 951 21.33 -13.85 -7.74
CA GLU A 951 20.40 -13.93 -8.88
C GLU A 951 21.17 -14.19 -10.18
N ALA A 952 22.20 -13.38 -10.45
CA ALA A 952 23.14 -13.56 -11.54
C ALA A 952 24.46 -12.84 -11.25
N PHE A 953 25.59 -13.43 -11.62
CA PHE A 953 26.93 -12.84 -11.43
C PHE A 953 27.65 -12.66 -12.77
N TRP A 954 28.60 -11.72 -12.81
CA TRP A 954 29.36 -11.41 -14.02
C TRP A 954 30.61 -12.28 -14.10
N GLU A 955 30.61 -13.20 -15.07
CA GLU A 955 31.67 -14.17 -15.26
C GLU A 955 32.72 -13.64 -16.25
N VAL A 956 33.96 -13.48 -15.80
CA VAL A 956 35.09 -13.06 -16.64
C VAL A 956 36.12 -14.19 -16.72
N SER A 957 36.78 -14.35 -17.87
CA SER A 957 37.92 -15.27 -17.98
C SER A 957 39.07 -14.81 -17.09
N ALA A 958 39.70 -15.72 -16.36
CA ALA A 958 40.87 -15.41 -15.51
C ALA A 958 42.08 -14.88 -16.30
N LYS A 959 42.10 -15.06 -17.63
CA LYS A 959 43.16 -14.55 -18.53
C LYS A 959 42.88 -13.13 -19.04
N ALA A 960 41.73 -12.55 -18.73
CA ALA A 960 41.36 -11.23 -19.20
C ALA A 960 42.06 -10.14 -18.38
N GLU A 961 42.48 -9.06 -19.04
CA GLU A 961 43.06 -7.89 -18.38
C GLU A 961 42.00 -6.92 -17.82
N THR A 962 40.75 -7.00 -18.31
CA THR A 962 39.63 -6.13 -17.91
C THR A 962 38.33 -6.93 -17.80
N ALA A 963 37.32 -6.36 -17.14
CA ALA A 963 36.01 -7.00 -16.94
C ALA A 963 35.04 -6.81 -18.11
N ILE A 964 35.42 -6.06 -19.16
CA ILE A 964 34.55 -5.72 -20.31
C ILE A 964 34.00 -6.97 -20.99
N ASN A 965 34.83 -7.98 -21.21
CA ASN A 965 34.50 -9.16 -22.01
C ASN A 965 33.93 -10.34 -21.18
N GLY A 966 33.17 -10.04 -20.14
CA GLY A 966 32.46 -11.05 -19.34
C GLY A 966 31.06 -11.40 -19.87
N ARG A 967 30.33 -12.20 -19.10
CA ARG A 967 28.92 -12.54 -19.36
C ARG A 967 28.12 -12.73 -18.08
N TRP A 968 26.82 -12.44 -18.12
CA TRP A 968 25.91 -12.76 -17.02
C TRP A 968 25.64 -14.27 -16.95
N VAL A 969 25.87 -14.86 -15.77
CA VAL A 969 25.56 -16.26 -15.46
C VAL A 969 24.58 -16.30 -14.28
N LYS A 970 23.55 -17.15 -14.34
CA LYS A 970 22.56 -17.27 -13.26
C LYS A 970 23.21 -17.81 -11.99
N GLY A 971 22.89 -17.18 -10.86
CA GLY A 971 23.22 -17.64 -9.52
C GLY A 971 22.20 -18.67 -9.01
N PRO A 972 22.29 -19.07 -7.74
CA PRO A 972 21.44 -20.12 -7.16
C PRO A 972 20.01 -19.65 -6.79
N GLY A 973 19.75 -18.34 -6.83
CA GLY A 973 18.42 -17.74 -6.68
C GLY A 973 17.70 -18.06 -5.37
N ALA A 974 16.36 -18.07 -5.41
CA ALA A 974 15.51 -18.27 -4.23
C ALA A 974 15.69 -19.63 -3.54
N GLN A 975 16.14 -20.67 -4.28
CA GLN A 975 16.37 -21.99 -3.71
C GLN A 975 17.46 -21.95 -2.62
N PHE A 976 18.53 -21.18 -2.85
CA PHE A 976 19.59 -20.99 -1.87
C PHE A 976 19.07 -20.45 -0.54
N PHE A 977 18.38 -19.31 -0.56
CA PHE A 977 17.86 -18.68 0.65
C PHE A 977 16.76 -19.50 1.32
N THR A 978 15.94 -20.23 0.55
CA THR A 978 14.95 -21.17 1.12
C THR A 978 15.64 -22.28 1.92
N VAL A 979 16.73 -22.85 1.39
CA VAL A 979 17.53 -23.87 2.09
C VAL A 979 18.20 -23.27 3.32
N LEU A 980 18.79 -22.08 3.23
CA LEU A 980 19.37 -21.40 4.38
C LEU A 980 18.33 -21.17 5.49
N GLN A 981 17.16 -20.65 5.15
CA GLN A 981 16.07 -20.40 6.11
C GLN A 981 15.58 -21.69 6.78
N LYS A 982 15.49 -22.79 6.02
CA LYS A 982 15.12 -24.11 6.55
C LYS A 982 16.11 -24.61 7.62
N HIS A 983 17.40 -24.36 7.45
CA HIS A 983 18.45 -24.90 8.33
C HIS A 983 18.88 -23.95 9.45
N LEU A 984 18.90 -22.64 9.18
CA LEU A 984 19.39 -21.62 10.11
C LEU A 984 18.25 -20.87 10.83
N GLY A 985 17.00 -21.05 10.39
CA GLY A 985 15.85 -20.32 10.94
C GLY A 985 15.76 -18.91 10.36
N SER A 986 15.79 -17.87 11.20
CA SER A 986 15.75 -16.48 10.74
C SER A 986 17.03 -16.10 9.99
N LEU A 987 16.90 -15.34 8.90
CA LEU A 987 18.02 -14.78 8.15
C LEU A 987 18.05 -13.26 8.37
N PRO A 988 18.77 -12.75 9.40
CA PRO A 988 18.84 -11.33 9.71
C PRO A 988 19.79 -10.62 8.72
N PHE A 989 19.42 -10.60 7.44
CA PHE A 989 20.26 -10.11 6.36
C PHE A 989 19.90 -8.69 5.95
N ILE A 990 20.91 -7.86 5.72
CA ILE A 990 20.83 -6.62 4.95
C ILE A 990 21.45 -6.92 3.60
N VAL A 991 20.81 -6.56 2.50
CA VAL A 991 21.33 -6.87 1.16
C VAL A 991 21.87 -5.63 0.48
N GLU A 992 23.08 -5.76 -0.06
CA GLU A 992 23.71 -4.75 -0.90
C GLU A 992 23.12 -4.87 -2.32
N ASP A 993 22.23 -3.93 -2.67
CA ASP A 993 21.53 -3.84 -3.95
C ASP A 993 21.83 -2.51 -4.68
N LEU A 994 23.09 -2.07 -4.67
CA LEU A 994 23.54 -0.88 -5.38
C LEU A 994 23.90 -1.21 -6.85
N GLY A 995 24.02 -0.17 -7.66
CA GLY A 995 24.36 -0.28 -9.09
C GLY A 995 23.18 -0.75 -9.95
N PHE A 996 23.48 -1.43 -11.06
CA PHE A 996 22.47 -1.93 -11.99
C PHE A 996 21.79 -3.20 -11.44
N ILE A 997 20.54 -3.02 -10.99
CA ILE A 997 19.68 -4.07 -10.42
C ILE A 997 18.57 -4.40 -11.41
N THR A 998 18.35 -5.70 -11.65
CA THR A 998 17.25 -6.17 -12.51
C THR A 998 16.00 -6.45 -11.66
N PRO A 999 14.78 -6.45 -12.26
CA PRO A 999 13.56 -6.77 -11.53
C PRO A 999 13.59 -8.13 -10.80
N GLU A 1000 14.38 -9.10 -11.27
CA GLU A 1000 14.56 -10.42 -10.63
C GLU A 1000 15.35 -10.33 -9.31
N VAL A 1001 16.32 -9.42 -9.21
CA VAL A 1001 17.07 -9.20 -7.97
C VAL A 1001 16.16 -8.56 -6.91
N ASP A 1002 15.34 -7.58 -7.31
CA ASP A 1002 14.34 -6.98 -6.44
C ASP A 1002 13.29 -8.00 -5.99
N ASP A 1003 12.83 -8.89 -6.88
CA ASP A 1003 11.94 -9.99 -6.52
C ASP A 1003 12.57 -10.90 -5.47
N LEU A 1004 13.85 -11.27 -5.65
CA LEU A 1004 14.58 -12.12 -4.72
C LEU A 1004 14.70 -11.44 -3.34
N LYS A 1005 15.06 -10.15 -3.29
CA LYS A 1005 15.10 -9.36 -2.06
C LYS A 1005 13.73 -9.32 -1.36
N ARG A 1006 12.66 -9.00 -2.12
CA ARG A 1006 11.29 -8.84 -1.60
C ARG A 1006 10.68 -10.17 -1.15
N GLN A 1007 10.98 -11.28 -1.83
CA GLN A 1007 10.51 -12.61 -1.46
C GLN A 1007 10.93 -13.01 -0.03
N PHE A 1008 12.14 -12.65 0.36
CA PHE A 1008 12.69 -12.94 1.70
C PHE A 1008 12.61 -11.74 2.66
N TYR A 1009 11.98 -10.64 2.25
CA TYR A 1009 11.84 -9.41 3.04
C TYR A 1009 13.16 -8.78 3.49
N PHE A 1010 14.24 -9.00 2.74
CA PHE A 1010 15.53 -8.41 3.09
C PHE A 1010 15.51 -6.88 2.86
N PRO A 1011 15.95 -6.05 3.82
CA PRO A 1011 16.15 -4.64 3.58
C PRO A 1011 17.28 -4.39 2.57
N GLY A 1012 16.98 -3.58 1.56
CA GLY A 1012 17.97 -3.11 0.58
C GLY A 1012 18.84 -1.99 1.14
N THR A 1013 19.97 -1.73 0.50
CA THR A 1013 20.92 -0.67 0.85
C THR A 1013 20.67 0.57 -0.02
N LYS A 1014 20.67 1.75 0.60
CA LYS A 1014 20.60 3.05 -0.09
C LYS A 1014 21.75 3.94 0.38
N VAL A 1015 22.30 4.75 -0.52
CA VAL A 1015 23.43 5.64 -0.21
C VAL A 1015 23.06 7.07 -0.61
N LEU A 1016 23.14 7.98 0.35
CA LEU A 1016 22.74 9.37 0.18
C LEU A 1016 23.58 10.08 -0.89
N GLN A 1017 24.90 9.82 -0.94
CA GLN A 1017 25.79 10.41 -1.95
C GLN A 1017 25.38 10.10 -3.41
N PHE A 1018 24.57 9.06 -3.65
CA PHE A 1018 24.07 8.70 -4.99
C PHE A 1018 22.63 9.18 -5.25
N SER A 1019 22.01 9.83 -4.28
CA SER A 1019 20.57 10.09 -4.28
C SER A 1019 20.16 11.45 -4.88
N PHE A 1020 21.12 12.34 -5.11
CA PHE A 1020 20.86 13.67 -5.65
C PHE A 1020 21.14 13.71 -7.15
N CYS A 1021 20.20 14.21 -7.94
CA CYS A 1021 20.37 14.37 -9.39
C CYS A 1021 19.75 15.67 -9.91
N TYR A 1022 20.11 16.06 -11.13
CA TYR A 1022 19.56 17.21 -11.83
C TYR A 1022 18.88 16.73 -13.12
N ALA A 1023 17.56 16.93 -13.26
CA ALA A 1023 16.78 16.47 -14.42
C ALA A 1023 15.86 17.59 -14.95
N GLY A 1024 16.02 17.99 -16.21
CA GLY A 1024 15.14 18.96 -16.89
C GLY A 1024 15.28 20.41 -16.40
N SER A 1025 14.17 21.16 -16.42
CA SER A 1025 14.12 22.61 -16.09
C SER A 1025 14.09 22.92 -14.58
N GLY A 1026 14.58 22.02 -13.72
CA GLY A 1026 14.54 22.19 -12.27
C GLY A 1026 15.36 21.17 -11.47
N CYS A 1027 15.63 21.53 -10.22
CA CYS A 1027 16.29 20.68 -9.22
C CYS A 1027 15.26 19.73 -8.59
N TYR A 1028 15.47 18.41 -8.72
CA TYR A 1028 14.65 17.39 -8.08
C TYR A 1028 15.53 16.57 -7.15
N ALA A 1029 15.29 16.65 -5.85
CA ALA A 1029 15.71 15.59 -4.94
C ALA A 1029 14.69 14.46 -5.06
N THR A 1030 15.03 13.42 -5.81
CA THR A 1030 14.23 12.19 -5.91
C THR A 1030 14.56 11.24 -4.77
N PHE A 1031 14.93 11.74 -3.59
CA PHE A 1031 15.23 10.87 -2.47
C PHE A 1031 13.93 10.31 -1.91
N SER A 1032 13.49 9.21 -2.53
CA SER A 1032 12.45 8.31 -2.06
C SER A 1032 13.13 6.98 -1.77
N CYS A 1033 13.15 6.58 -0.50
CA CYS A 1033 13.68 5.30 -0.07
C CYS A 1033 12.52 4.40 0.38
N GLU A 1034 12.54 3.13 -0.02
CA GLU A 1034 11.60 2.14 0.52
C GLU A 1034 11.77 2.02 2.04
N THR A 1035 10.68 1.93 2.80
CA THR A 1035 10.73 1.89 4.27
C THR A 1035 11.59 0.73 4.78
N ASN A 1036 11.51 -0.45 4.14
CA ASN A 1036 12.37 -1.60 4.42
C ASN A 1036 13.75 -1.46 3.75
N SER A 1037 14.52 -0.46 4.15
CA SER A 1037 15.88 -0.26 3.68
C SER A 1037 16.82 0.16 4.80
N VAL A 1038 18.12 0.08 4.51
CA VAL A 1038 19.20 0.63 5.31
C VAL A 1038 19.81 1.78 4.54
N LEU A 1039 19.67 3.00 5.07
CA LEU A 1039 20.22 4.20 4.48
C LEU A 1039 21.59 4.52 5.07
N TYR A 1040 22.57 4.71 4.20
CA TYR A 1040 23.90 5.18 4.53
C TYR A 1040 24.08 6.61 4.03
N THR A 1041 24.82 7.43 4.77
CA THR A 1041 25.36 8.66 4.18
C THR A 1041 26.37 8.34 3.08
N GLY A 1042 27.30 7.44 3.39
CA GLY A 1042 28.27 6.79 2.52
C GLY A 1042 28.65 5.42 3.11
N THR A 1043 29.15 4.50 2.31
CA THR A 1043 29.74 3.24 2.79
C THR A 1043 31.26 3.40 3.00
N HIS A 1044 31.96 2.31 3.28
CA HIS A 1044 33.43 2.31 3.38
C HIS A 1044 34.15 2.57 2.03
N ASP A 1045 33.47 2.33 0.90
CA ASP A 1045 33.99 2.60 -0.44
C ASP A 1045 33.79 4.06 -0.88
N ASN A 1046 32.87 4.76 -0.22
CA ASN A 1046 32.60 6.16 -0.49
C ASN A 1046 33.67 7.07 0.13
N ASP A 1047 33.76 8.29 -0.39
CA ASP A 1047 34.44 9.37 0.32
C ASP A 1047 33.61 9.77 1.55
N THR A 1048 34.20 10.53 2.48
CA THR A 1048 33.40 11.14 3.55
C THR A 1048 32.43 12.14 2.95
N ILE A 1049 31.29 12.44 3.61
CA ILE A 1049 30.33 13.45 3.12
C ILE A 1049 31.04 14.78 2.86
N LYS A 1050 31.94 15.19 3.78
CA LYS A 1050 32.69 16.43 3.62
C LYS A 1050 33.59 16.37 2.39
N GLY A 1051 34.39 15.32 2.24
CA GLY A 1051 35.29 15.14 1.10
C GLY A 1051 34.54 15.06 -0.25
N TRP A 1052 33.42 14.33 -0.27
CA TRP A 1052 32.51 14.25 -1.41
C TRP A 1052 31.92 15.61 -1.76
N TYR A 1053 31.35 16.33 -0.79
CA TYR A 1053 30.68 17.60 -1.04
C TYR A 1053 31.67 18.70 -1.45
N ASP A 1054 32.87 18.73 -0.86
CA ASP A 1054 33.93 19.67 -1.24
C ASP A 1054 34.35 19.47 -2.71
N LYS A 1055 34.43 18.22 -3.17
CA LYS A 1055 34.70 17.90 -4.59
C LYS A 1055 33.50 18.23 -5.49
N LEU A 1056 32.29 17.97 -5.02
CA LEU A 1056 31.05 18.27 -5.74
C LEU A 1056 30.88 19.78 -5.99
N LEU A 1057 31.22 20.62 -5.01
CA LEU A 1057 31.18 22.08 -5.14
C LEU A 1057 32.04 22.59 -6.30
N ILE A 1058 33.15 21.90 -6.58
CA ILE A 1058 34.08 22.26 -7.66
C ILE A 1058 33.64 21.65 -8.99
N ALA A 1059 33.27 20.37 -8.98
CA ALA A 1059 32.95 19.62 -10.20
C ALA A 1059 31.56 19.97 -10.76
N GLU A 1060 30.56 20.16 -9.90
CA GLU A 1060 29.14 20.31 -10.24
C GLU A 1060 28.44 21.34 -9.32
N PRO A 1061 28.78 22.64 -9.43
CA PRO A 1061 28.26 23.68 -8.53
C PRO A 1061 26.73 23.83 -8.56
N GLU A 1062 26.09 23.55 -9.69
CA GLU A 1062 24.62 23.60 -9.82
C GLU A 1062 23.95 22.51 -8.98
N LEU A 1063 24.51 21.30 -8.96
CA LEU A 1063 24.03 20.19 -8.14
C LEU A 1063 24.27 20.47 -6.65
N ALA A 1064 25.42 21.06 -6.28
CA ALA A 1064 25.68 21.46 -4.90
C ALA A 1064 24.68 22.53 -4.39
N ALA A 1065 24.33 23.52 -5.23
CA ALA A 1065 23.30 24.51 -4.91
C ALA A 1065 21.89 23.89 -4.86
N CYS A 1066 21.61 22.88 -5.68
CA CYS A 1066 20.38 22.10 -5.64
C CYS A 1066 20.22 21.37 -4.29
N ILE A 1067 21.28 20.70 -3.82
CA ILE A 1067 21.29 20.04 -2.50
C ILE A 1067 21.00 21.02 -1.37
N GLN A 1068 21.60 22.22 -1.39
CA GLN A 1068 21.33 23.24 -0.37
C GLN A 1068 19.87 23.67 -0.33
N ARG A 1069 19.25 23.93 -1.49
CA ARG A 1069 17.82 24.27 -1.57
C ARG A 1069 16.93 23.13 -1.09
N CYS A 1070 17.29 21.89 -1.42
CA CYS A 1070 16.57 20.71 -0.93
C CYS A 1070 16.61 20.66 0.61
N LEU A 1071 17.81 20.71 1.21
CA LEU A 1071 17.95 20.66 2.66
C LEU A 1071 17.22 21.80 3.36
N GLN A 1072 17.19 23.00 2.77
CA GLN A 1072 16.45 24.13 3.31
C GLN A 1072 14.92 23.91 3.26
N ARG A 1073 14.40 23.25 2.21
CA ARG A 1073 12.98 22.93 2.08
C ARG A 1073 12.57 21.86 3.09
N GLU A 1074 13.37 20.80 3.23
CA GLU A 1074 13.01 19.63 4.05
C GLU A 1074 13.24 19.87 5.55
N LEU A 1075 14.30 20.57 5.94
CA LEU A 1075 14.66 20.78 7.36
C LEU A 1075 14.10 22.08 7.98
N GLY A 1076 13.56 23.01 7.17
CA GLY A 1076 13.07 24.32 7.63
C GLY A 1076 14.18 25.37 7.87
N THR A 1077 13.79 26.60 8.24
CA THR A 1077 14.68 27.79 8.24
C THR A 1077 15.18 28.26 9.61
N ASP A 1078 14.59 27.85 10.73
CA ASP A 1078 14.65 28.69 11.94
C ASP A 1078 15.70 28.27 13.00
N ASP A 1079 16.06 26.98 13.12
CA ASP A 1079 17.06 26.52 14.12
C ASP A 1079 18.44 26.15 13.54
N ASP A 1080 18.53 25.93 12.21
CA ASP A 1080 19.70 25.30 11.57
C ASP A 1080 20.48 26.22 10.61
N ALA A 1081 20.18 27.52 10.60
CA ALA A 1081 20.77 28.48 9.64
C ALA A 1081 22.31 28.51 9.67
N PHE A 1082 22.92 28.34 10.85
CA PHE A 1082 24.37 28.39 11.07
C PHE A 1082 25.05 27.03 11.07
N GLU A 1083 24.31 25.93 10.93
CA GLU A 1083 24.93 24.60 10.97
C GLU A 1083 25.60 24.27 9.62
N PRO A 1084 26.82 23.70 9.63
CA PRO A 1084 27.50 23.32 8.40
C PRO A 1084 26.72 22.29 7.58
N ILE A 1085 26.88 22.36 6.25
CA ILE A 1085 26.12 21.56 5.28
C ILE A 1085 26.19 20.05 5.51
N PHE A 1086 27.32 19.53 5.99
CA PHE A 1086 27.50 18.11 6.26
C PHE A 1086 26.64 17.63 7.43
N TRP A 1087 26.46 18.42 8.49
CA TRP A 1087 25.56 18.07 9.59
C TRP A 1087 24.10 18.16 9.15
N LYS A 1088 23.77 19.06 8.21
CA LYS A 1088 22.45 19.08 7.57
C LYS A 1088 22.19 17.79 6.79
N LEU A 1089 23.19 17.26 6.07
CA LEU A 1089 23.08 15.96 5.39
C LEU A 1089 22.92 14.79 6.36
N VAL A 1090 23.64 14.80 7.49
CA VAL A 1090 23.43 13.81 8.56
C VAL A 1090 22.00 13.92 9.13
N LYS A 1091 21.53 15.12 9.47
CA LYS A 1091 20.16 15.36 9.93
C LYS A 1091 19.11 14.89 8.93
N PHE A 1092 19.30 15.18 7.65
CA PHE A 1092 18.44 14.72 6.57
C PHE A 1092 18.39 13.18 6.50
N THR A 1093 19.51 12.51 6.74
CA THR A 1093 19.57 11.04 6.85
C THR A 1093 18.73 10.54 8.03
N TYR A 1094 18.80 11.20 9.18
CA TYR A 1094 18.00 10.88 10.36
C TYR A 1094 16.50 11.15 10.17
N ASP A 1095 16.11 12.10 9.33
CA ASP A 1095 14.71 12.40 9.03
C ASP A 1095 14.07 11.43 8.00
N SER A 1096 14.88 10.60 7.34
CA SER A 1096 14.41 9.72 6.26
C SER A 1096 13.35 8.68 6.67
N ASP A 1097 12.58 8.20 5.68
CA ASP A 1097 11.61 7.12 5.86
C ASP A 1097 12.25 5.72 6.00
N ALA A 1098 13.55 5.58 5.73
CA ALA A 1098 14.27 4.32 5.90
C ALA A 1098 14.23 3.85 7.36
N ASN A 1099 13.92 2.57 7.58
CA ASN A 1099 13.86 2.00 8.93
C ASN A 1099 15.22 2.01 9.60
N THR A 1100 16.26 1.49 8.96
CA THR A 1100 17.60 1.53 9.54
C THR A 1100 18.42 2.63 8.90
N LEU A 1101 19.20 3.36 9.68
CA LEU A 1101 20.27 4.20 9.15
C LEU A 1101 21.62 3.80 9.75
N ILE A 1102 22.67 4.00 8.97
CA ILE A 1102 24.05 3.77 9.38
C ILE A 1102 24.90 4.94 8.90
N VAL A 1103 25.58 5.61 9.84
CA VAL A 1103 26.48 6.73 9.52
C VAL A 1103 27.92 6.33 9.80
N PRO A 1104 28.87 6.47 8.86
CA PRO A 1104 30.30 6.32 9.14
C PRO A 1104 30.77 7.28 10.22
N MET A 1105 31.65 6.80 11.09
CA MET A 1105 32.21 7.63 12.17
C MET A 1105 32.92 8.87 11.62
N GLN A 1106 33.53 8.79 10.43
CA GLN A 1106 34.17 9.92 9.76
C GLN A 1106 33.19 11.07 9.48
N ASP A 1107 31.94 10.75 9.13
CA ASP A 1107 30.91 11.74 8.82
C ASP A 1107 30.39 12.42 10.10
N ILE A 1108 30.24 11.64 11.18
CA ILE A 1108 29.91 12.15 12.53
C ILE A 1108 31.00 13.13 13.01
N LEU A 1109 32.26 12.83 12.72
CA LEU A 1109 33.41 13.65 13.08
C LEU A 1109 33.71 14.78 12.09
N CYS A 1110 33.00 14.85 10.97
CA CYS A 1110 33.24 15.80 9.89
C CYS A 1110 34.69 15.81 9.36
N LEU A 1111 35.22 14.63 9.06
CA LEU A 1111 36.55 14.50 8.47
C LEU A 1111 36.49 14.62 6.95
N GLY A 1112 37.56 15.09 6.31
CA GLY A 1112 37.68 15.17 4.85
C GLY A 1112 38.14 13.86 4.22
N SER A 1113 38.55 13.92 2.94
CA SER A 1113 39.00 12.74 2.19
C SER A 1113 40.23 12.05 2.76
N GLU A 1114 41.00 12.71 3.62
CA GLU A 1114 42.12 12.12 4.36
C GLU A 1114 41.67 10.98 5.31
N ALA A 1115 40.39 10.95 5.67
CA ALA A 1115 39.82 9.92 6.53
C ALA A 1115 39.06 8.82 5.77
N ARG A 1116 39.10 8.84 4.43
CA ARG A 1116 38.43 7.84 3.60
C ARG A 1116 38.95 6.44 3.91
N MET A 1117 38.04 5.47 4.10
CA MET A 1117 38.42 4.11 4.48
C MET A 1117 38.98 3.31 3.29
N ASN A 1118 38.34 3.38 2.12
CA ASN A 1118 38.81 2.68 0.92
C ASN A 1118 38.61 3.54 -0.34
N PHE A 1119 39.59 3.47 -1.24
CA PHE A 1119 39.49 3.97 -2.61
C PHE A 1119 39.45 2.78 -3.57
N PRO A 1120 38.26 2.41 -4.09
CA PRO A 1120 38.12 1.26 -4.99
C PRO A 1120 39.05 1.32 -6.20
N GLY A 1121 39.64 0.17 -6.57
CA GLY A 1121 40.56 0.06 -7.71
C GLY A 1121 42.01 0.48 -7.44
N THR A 1122 42.39 0.78 -6.18
CA THR A 1122 43.76 1.13 -5.79
C THR A 1122 44.34 0.13 -4.79
N VAL A 1123 45.68 0.08 -4.68
CA VAL A 1123 46.41 -0.78 -3.74
C VAL A 1123 47.39 0.08 -2.92
N GLY A 1124 47.53 -0.20 -1.63
CA GLY A 1124 48.60 0.32 -0.77
C GLY A 1124 48.22 1.44 0.22
N ASN A 1125 47.14 2.19 -0.02
CA ASN A 1125 46.72 3.32 0.84
C ASN A 1125 45.29 3.20 1.41
N ASN A 1126 44.78 1.97 1.52
CA ASN A 1126 43.41 1.68 1.96
C ASN A 1126 43.39 1.08 3.36
N TRP A 1127 42.23 1.15 4.01
CA TRP A 1127 41.91 0.52 5.30
C TRP A 1127 42.68 1.07 6.51
N GLY A 1128 43.50 2.11 6.30
CA GLY A 1128 44.41 2.64 7.29
C GLY A 1128 43.78 3.62 8.28
N TRP A 1129 42.63 4.25 7.98
CA TRP A 1129 42.11 5.31 8.84
C TRP A 1129 41.81 4.86 10.27
N ARG A 1130 42.19 5.72 11.25
CA ARG A 1130 41.98 5.54 12.69
C ARG A 1130 41.33 6.76 13.32
N CYS A 1131 40.50 6.50 14.32
CA CYS A 1131 39.87 7.48 15.17
C CYS A 1131 40.75 7.77 16.40
N ARG A 1132 40.94 9.05 16.70
CA ARG A 1132 41.64 9.50 17.90
C ARG A 1132 40.73 9.35 19.13
N LYS A 1133 41.32 9.13 20.31
CA LYS A 1133 40.54 8.89 21.54
C LYS A 1133 39.77 10.14 21.99
N GLU A 1134 40.31 11.32 21.74
CA GLU A 1134 39.83 12.60 22.28
C GLU A 1134 38.52 13.07 21.62
N VAL A 1135 38.15 12.51 20.47
CA VAL A 1135 36.98 12.95 19.69
C VAL A 1135 35.68 12.27 20.13
N LEU A 1136 35.76 11.17 20.89
CA LEU A 1136 34.60 10.45 21.46
C LEU A 1136 34.09 11.14 22.73
N THR A 1137 33.59 12.37 22.59
CA THR A 1137 33.18 13.22 23.71
C THR A 1137 31.73 12.99 24.13
N SER A 1138 31.40 13.35 25.38
CA SER A 1138 30.01 13.34 25.88
C SER A 1138 29.11 14.36 25.17
N GLU A 1139 29.67 15.43 24.63
CA GLU A 1139 28.94 16.41 23.81
C GLU A 1139 28.50 15.78 22.49
N LEU A 1140 29.40 15.05 21.82
CA LEU A 1140 29.09 14.35 20.57
C LEU A 1140 28.04 13.26 20.78
N SER A 1141 28.17 12.47 21.86
CA SER A 1141 27.16 11.44 22.16
C SER A 1141 25.79 12.05 22.45
N SER A 1142 25.73 13.15 23.19
CA SER A 1142 24.48 13.88 23.46
C SER A 1142 23.85 14.44 22.18
N LYS A 1143 24.67 14.97 21.25
CA LYS A 1143 24.20 15.46 19.96
C LYS A 1143 23.54 14.36 19.13
N LEU A 1144 24.14 13.17 19.07
CA LEU A 1144 23.58 12.01 18.37
C LEU A 1144 22.31 11.48 19.05
N ALA A 1145 22.28 11.42 20.38
CA ALA A 1145 21.10 11.02 21.14
C ALA A 1145 19.90 11.94 20.85
N GLY A 1146 20.13 13.25 20.75
CA GLY A 1146 19.08 14.22 20.39
C GLY A 1146 18.49 13.99 18.99
N LEU A 1147 19.29 13.51 18.02
CA LEU A 1147 18.78 13.13 16.70
C LEU A 1147 17.91 11.87 16.76
N VAL A 1148 18.35 10.85 17.51
CA VAL A 1148 17.58 9.61 17.71
C VAL A 1148 16.21 9.91 18.34
N GLU A 1149 16.18 10.74 19.39
CA GLU A 1149 14.95 11.15 20.06
C GLU A 1149 14.04 11.97 19.14
N LYS A 1150 14.58 12.96 18.43
CA LYS A 1150 13.82 13.85 17.55
C LYS A 1150 13.11 13.07 16.44
N TYR A 1151 13.80 12.11 15.82
CA TYR A 1151 13.31 11.38 14.64
C TYR A 1151 12.80 9.96 14.94
N GLN A 1152 12.60 9.63 16.22
CA GLN A 1152 12.03 8.35 16.71
C GLN A 1152 12.76 7.12 16.14
N ARG A 1153 14.07 7.07 16.37
CA ARG A 1153 14.95 5.95 16.02
C ARG A 1153 15.39 5.15 17.24
#